data_AF-A0A938SGM1-F1
#
_entry.id   AF-A0A938SGM1-F1
#
_cell.length_a   1.000
_cell.length_b   1.000
_cell.length_c   1.000
_cell.angle_alpha   90.00
_cell.angle_beta   90.00
_cell.angle_gamma   90.00
#
_symmetry.space_group_name_H-M   'P 1'
#
loop_
_entity.id
_entity.type
_entity.pdbx_description
1 polymer ?
#
loop_
_entity_poly.entity_id
_entity_poly.type
_entity_poly.pdbx_seq_one_letter_code
_entity_poly.pdbx_strand_id
1 'polypeptide(L)'
;MSENTVRRFSWAEIAYHWSQAIPYLVLFCTGGALLLQRLLGVEVVPPAALSVVHRVTGLILIVVLTQTLVVSLFTGEIRELARTVRESLSWGMADAIWLAKMPFHVAWPAISLPPMGRMNPGQKLHVLFVATLVPGFIVTGVWMMLARGALAAWAIHAALFAPACGFMLAHLFLSLVNPPTRQALPGMLGGSVAVEYARAHHPLWVNEGKGEEHHAVVSRRALLVTAAALAAVALIAVLVYGPRRLKERATHVLKRNGVDAILPRGLCESHAKDPKAQACRACHRVFAPVPSSACLECHKPIQQVLAAKLGYHGALAGECRDCHTDHAGESFDIRGLDAKGFNHNRTRYPLDGKHKQVDCEKCHSAPDAKQTRYIGLRFDACTDCHPNVHEDLRAMNCARCHTLRQWKQPDLLFAHNRDSDFHLQGKHAEIACEKCHPPVATAQGGKALRLYGLGRQCAECHPDPHGKQFKKTCEACHSEVSWKGRWVVDAHGQGAEFPLLGKHRTAECVKCHRLPNGGAKLAEALFANTPKTCEGCHPDPHRGQMRSKCAVCHTDEGWKGRHLLFAHDQHSEFAIDGIHADLACLSCHKGEQVPLYRPLPRTCEGCHSDVERWLRGVASSVTDKPDPHAGRVAC
;
A
#
# COMPACT_ATOMS: atom_id res chain seq x y z
N MET A 1 61.74 -52.75 -4.25
CA MET A 1 60.51 -53.55 -4.10
C MET A 1 60.68 -54.37 -2.83
N SER A 2 59.92 -54.10 -1.77
CA SER A 2 59.97 -54.95 -0.57
C SER A 2 59.42 -56.33 -0.94
N GLU A 3 60.08 -57.42 -0.55
CA GLU A 3 59.72 -58.80 -0.93
C GLU A 3 58.28 -59.24 -0.57
N ASN A 4 57.52 -58.44 0.19
CA ASN A 4 56.22 -58.82 0.76
C ASN A 4 54.98 -58.15 0.12
N THR A 5 55.11 -57.36 -0.96
CA THR A 5 53.92 -56.71 -1.61
C THR A 5 53.91 -56.82 -3.14
N VAL A 6 52.72 -56.90 -3.73
CA VAL A 6 52.47 -56.93 -5.18
C VAL A 6 51.55 -55.78 -5.60
N ARG A 7 51.89 -55.09 -6.68
CA ARG A 7 51.08 -53.99 -7.23
C ARG A 7 49.80 -54.54 -7.83
N ARG A 8 48.66 -54.12 -7.27
CA ARG A 8 47.31 -54.57 -7.66
C ARG A 8 46.56 -53.56 -8.52
N PHE A 9 46.71 -52.27 -8.23
CA PHE A 9 46.00 -51.19 -8.89
C PHE A 9 46.95 -50.12 -9.43
N SER A 10 46.63 -49.59 -10.61
CA SER A 10 47.30 -48.43 -11.19
C SER A 10 46.90 -47.14 -10.47
N TRP A 11 47.66 -46.08 -10.71
CA TRP A 11 47.29 -44.77 -10.16
C TRP A 11 45.96 -44.28 -10.74
N ALA A 12 45.69 -44.53 -12.02
CA ALA A 12 44.42 -44.16 -12.64
C ALA A 12 43.22 -44.92 -12.04
N GLU A 13 43.37 -46.22 -11.72
CA GLU A 13 42.31 -46.98 -11.03
C GLU A 13 42.01 -46.42 -9.64
N ILE A 14 43.05 -46.07 -8.88
CA ILE A 14 42.92 -45.46 -7.55
C ILE A 14 42.27 -44.08 -7.64
N ALA A 15 42.76 -43.23 -8.54
CA ALA A 15 42.23 -41.90 -8.76
C ALA A 15 40.75 -41.96 -9.18
N TYR A 16 40.40 -42.85 -10.11
CA TYR A 16 39.02 -43.05 -10.56
C TYR A 16 38.09 -43.56 -9.44
N HIS A 17 38.56 -44.45 -8.59
CA HIS A 17 37.78 -44.90 -7.43
C HIS A 17 37.51 -43.76 -6.45
N TRP A 18 38.54 -43.02 -6.02
CA TRP A 18 38.36 -41.98 -4.99
C TRP A 18 37.65 -40.73 -5.52
N SER A 19 37.81 -40.43 -6.81
CA SER A 19 37.07 -39.36 -7.49
C SER A 19 35.56 -39.63 -7.51
N GLN A 20 35.14 -40.89 -7.42
CA GLN A 20 33.76 -41.30 -7.21
C GLN A 20 33.38 -41.42 -5.73
N ALA A 21 34.17 -42.16 -4.95
CA ALA A 21 33.81 -42.59 -3.61
C ALA A 21 33.54 -41.41 -2.67
N ILE A 22 34.37 -40.36 -2.72
CA ILE A 22 34.25 -39.21 -1.81
C ILE A 22 32.94 -38.44 -2.09
N PRO A 23 32.67 -37.94 -3.31
CA PRO A 23 31.39 -37.27 -3.58
C PRO A 23 30.19 -38.21 -3.42
N TYR A 24 30.33 -39.48 -3.81
CA TYR A 24 29.25 -40.45 -3.71
C TYR A 24 28.83 -40.71 -2.26
N LEU A 25 29.75 -40.80 -1.31
CA LEU A 25 29.40 -40.98 0.11
C LEU A 25 28.59 -39.79 0.64
N VAL A 26 28.97 -38.56 0.26
CA VAL A 26 28.21 -37.36 0.62
C VAL A 26 26.83 -37.39 -0.04
N LEU A 27 26.73 -37.77 -1.31
CA LEU A 27 25.45 -37.93 -2.03
C LEU A 27 24.57 -39.02 -1.41
N PHE A 28 25.17 -40.14 -1.02
CA PHE A 28 24.50 -41.27 -0.39
C PHE A 28 23.90 -40.87 0.97
N CYS A 29 24.69 -40.20 1.80
CA CYS A 29 24.24 -39.71 3.10
C CYS A 29 23.17 -38.61 2.95
N THR A 30 23.38 -37.62 2.08
CA THR A 30 22.41 -36.53 1.88
C THR A 30 21.13 -37.00 1.20
N GLY A 31 21.21 -37.86 0.19
CA GLY A 31 20.06 -38.48 -0.48
C GLY A 31 19.30 -39.43 0.46
N GLY A 32 20.03 -40.25 1.22
CA GLY A 32 19.47 -41.11 2.26
C GLY A 32 18.78 -40.32 3.36
N ALA A 33 19.37 -39.23 3.85
CA ALA A 33 18.74 -38.33 4.82
C ALA A 33 17.48 -37.68 4.24
N LEU A 34 17.52 -37.20 2.99
CA LEU A 34 16.34 -36.65 2.31
C LEU A 34 15.21 -37.68 2.19
N LEU A 35 15.50 -38.94 1.85
CA LEU A 35 14.51 -40.02 1.78
C LEU A 35 14.02 -40.45 3.17
N LEU A 36 14.92 -40.58 4.14
CA LEU A 36 14.59 -41.03 5.49
C LEU A 36 13.75 -40.01 6.25
N GLN A 37 14.11 -38.72 6.19
CA GLN A 37 13.30 -37.65 6.79
C GLN A 37 11.90 -37.57 6.17
N ARG A 38 11.76 -37.92 4.89
CA ARG A 38 10.46 -38.03 4.20
C ARG A 38 9.67 -39.25 4.68
N LEU A 39 10.29 -40.43 4.72
CA LEU A 39 9.68 -41.67 5.20
C LEU A 39 9.22 -41.57 6.66
N LEU A 40 10.03 -40.92 7.51
CA LEU A 40 9.76 -40.75 8.93
C LEU A 40 8.94 -39.50 9.25
N GLY A 41 8.73 -38.58 8.31
CA GLY A 41 8.05 -37.30 8.57
C GLY A 41 8.69 -36.50 9.72
N VAL A 42 10.01 -36.60 9.89
CA VAL A 42 10.76 -35.87 10.92
C VAL A 42 11.91 -35.13 10.27
N GLU A 43 12.03 -33.85 10.58
CA GLU A 43 13.11 -32.98 10.13
C GLU A 43 14.25 -33.02 11.15
N VAL A 44 15.40 -33.56 10.74
CA VAL A 44 16.64 -33.57 11.55
C VAL A 44 17.57 -32.45 11.08
N VAL A 45 17.66 -32.25 9.76
CA VAL A 45 18.37 -31.17 9.10
C VAL A 45 17.44 -30.50 8.11
N PRO A 46 17.47 -29.15 7.97
CA PRO A 46 16.68 -28.42 7.00
C PRO A 46 16.78 -29.02 5.60
N PRO A 47 15.68 -29.50 4.99
CA PRO A 47 15.72 -30.17 3.69
C PRO A 47 16.22 -29.26 2.56
N ALA A 48 16.04 -27.94 2.70
CA ALA A 48 16.60 -26.96 1.78
C ALA A 48 18.13 -27.02 1.77
N ALA A 49 18.77 -27.06 2.94
CA ALA A 49 20.22 -27.17 3.07
C ALA A 49 20.72 -28.51 2.54
N LEU A 50 20.11 -29.63 2.94
CA LEU A 50 20.44 -30.96 2.42
C LEU A 50 20.32 -31.04 0.90
N SER A 51 19.26 -30.45 0.33
CA SER A 51 19.02 -30.46 -1.10
C SER A 51 20.05 -29.61 -1.88
N VAL A 52 20.50 -28.49 -1.31
CA VAL A 52 21.57 -27.69 -1.90
C VAL A 52 22.88 -28.47 -1.90
N VAL A 53 23.29 -29.02 -0.76
CA VAL A 53 24.52 -29.83 -0.65
C VAL A 53 24.46 -30.99 -1.64
N HIS A 54 23.36 -31.74 -1.68
CA HIS A 54 23.19 -32.87 -2.57
C HIS A 54 23.37 -32.48 -4.05
N ARG A 55 22.71 -31.41 -4.53
CA ARG A 55 22.84 -30.95 -5.93
C ARG A 55 24.26 -30.49 -6.26
N VAL A 56 24.88 -29.71 -5.37
CA VAL A 56 26.24 -29.19 -5.57
C VAL A 56 27.24 -30.34 -5.61
N THR A 57 27.16 -31.29 -4.67
CA THR A 57 28.01 -32.48 -4.67
C THR A 57 27.79 -33.34 -5.92
N GLY A 58 26.56 -33.40 -6.45
CA GLY A 58 26.26 -34.09 -7.71
C GLY A 58 27.00 -33.47 -8.90
N LEU A 59 27.04 -32.14 -8.99
CA LEU A 59 27.84 -31.44 -10.00
C LEU A 59 29.35 -31.67 -9.80
N ILE A 60 29.83 -31.64 -8.57
CA ILE A 60 31.24 -31.94 -8.24
C ILE A 60 31.61 -33.35 -8.71
N LEU A 61 30.75 -34.35 -8.47
CA LEU A 61 30.97 -35.72 -8.94
C LEU A 61 31.14 -35.76 -10.47
N ILE A 62 30.26 -35.09 -11.22
CA ILE A 62 30.33 -35.05 -12.69
C ILE A 62 31.64 -34.42 -13.16
N VAL A 63 32.02 -33.27 -12.59
CA VAL A 63 33.24 -32.53 -12.95
C VAL A 63 34.49 -33.36 -12.63
N VAL A 64 34.58 -33.89 -11.41
CA VAL A 64 35.73 -34.65 -10.94
C VAL A 64 35.89 -35.97 -11.72
N LEU A 65 34.79 -36.63 -12.06
CA LEU A 65 34.82 -37.81 -12.93
C LEU A 65 35.30 -37.49 -14.34
N THR A 66 34.73 -36.45 -14.94
CA THR A 66 35.10 -36.00 -16.29
C THR A 66 36.58 -35.63 -16.34
N GLN A 67 37.05 -34.86 -15.35
CA GLN A 67 38.46 -34.50 -15.23
C GLN A 67 39.35 -35.74 -15.12
N THR A 68 38.98 -36.72 -14.29
CA THR A 68 39.76 -37.96 -14.11
C THR A 68 39.88 -38.76 -15.42
N LEU A 69 38.78 -38.85 -16.18
CA LEU A 69 38.75 -39.53 -17.48
C LEU A 69 39.60 -38.78 -18.53
N VAL A 70 39.49 -37.46 -18.59
CA VAL A 70 40.27 -36.61 -19.49
C VAL A 70 41.76 -36.74 -19.20
N VAL A 71 42.17 -36.64 -17.93
CA VAL A 71 43.58 -36.81 -17.54
C VAL A 71 44.08 -38.19 -17.95
N SER A 72 43.30 -39.25 -17.68
CA SER A 72 43.67 -40.63 -18.03
C SER A 72 43.80 -40.84 -19.55
N LEU A 73 43.02 -40.12 -20.35
CA LEU A 73 43.13 -40.09 -21.81
C LEU A 73 44.46 -39.48 -22.25
N PHE A 74 44.84 -38.31 -21.69
CA PHE A 74 46.08 -37.62 -22.05
C PHE A 74 47.35 -38.31 -21.52
N THR A 75 47.28 -39.01 -20.39
CA THR A 75 48.43 -39.76 -19.84
C THR A 75 48.58 -41.16 -20.41
N GLY A 76 47.63 -41.64 -21.23
CA GLY A 76 47.62 -43.01 -21.76
C GLY A 76 47.19 -44.08 -20.75
N GLU A 77 47.00 -43.72 -19.49
CA GLU A 77 46.53 -44.59 -18.39
C GLU A 77 45.08 -45.07 -18.60
N ILE A 78 44.33 -44.48 -19.53
CA ILE A 78 42.99 -44.94 -19.93
C ILE A 78 42.98 -46.42 -20.35
N ARG A 79 44.11 -46.95 -20.83
CA ARG A 79 44.27 -48.37 -21.17
C ARG A 79 44.12 -49.28 -19.94
N GLU A 80 44.57 -48.84 -18.77
CA GLU A 80 44.44 -49.57 -17.52
C GLU A 80 42.99 -49.61 -17.04
N LEU A 81 42.27 -48.49 -17.15
CA LEU A 81 40.83 -48.45 -16.87
C LEU A 81 40.04 -49.33 -17.84
N ALA A 82 40.38 -49.30 -19.14
CA ALA A 82 39.77 -50.15 -20.16
C ALA A 82 40.04 -51.65 -19.91
N ARG A 83 41.24 -51.99 -19.42
CA ARG A 83 41.58 -53.36 -18.98
C ARG A 83 40.67 -53.80 -17.84
N THR A 84 40.49 -52.97 -16.82
CA THR A 84 39.59 -53.27 -15.68
C THR A 84 38.14 -53.44 -16.11
N VAL A 85 37.64 -52.60 -17.03
CA VAL A 85 36.31 -52.79 -17.61
C VAL A 85 36.21 -54.11 -18.36
N ARG A 86 37.20 -54.43 -19.21
CA ARG A 86 37.23 -55.70 -19.97
C ARG A 86 37.27 -56.92 -19.05
N GLU A 87 38.07 -56.88 -18.00
CA GLU A 87 38.15 -57.95 -16.98
C GLU A 87 36.85 -58.09 -16.17
N SER A 88 36.12 -56.99 -15.95
CA SER A 88 34.80 -57.04 -15.29
C SER A 88 33.70 -57.63 -16.18
N LEU A 89 33.88 -57.55 -17.50
CA LEU A 89 32.95 -58.09 -18.51
C LEU A 89 33.33 -59.50 -18.97
N SER A 90 34.49 -60.03 -18.56
CA SER A 90 34.89 -61.40 -18.89
C SER A 90 34.31 -62.39 -17.88
N TRP A 91 33.42 -63.26 -18.37
CA TRP A 91 32.73 -64.26 -17.56
C TRP A 91 33.06 -65.66 -18.06
N GLY A 92 33.57 -66.50 -17.17
CA GLY A 92 33.83 -67.92 -17.43
C GLY A 92 33.01 -68.85 -16.54
N MET A 93 33.09 -70.15 -16.81
CA MET A 93 32.42 -71.16 -16.00
C MET A 93 32.90 -71.14 -14.53
N ALA A 94 34.19 -70.85 -14.30
CA ALA A 94 34.73 -70.69 -12.96
C ALA A 94 34.07 -69.53 -12.19
N ASP A 95 33.73 -68.43 -12.86
CA ASP A 95 33.03 -67.30 -12.24
C ASP A 95 31.60 -67.67 -11.83
N ALA A 96 30.90 -68.44 -12.66
CA ALA A 96 29.55 -68.94 -12.36
C ALA A 96 29.54 -69.94 -11.19
N ILE A 97 30.50 -70.87 -11.17
CA ILE A 97 30.68 -71.83 -10.07
C ILE A 97 30.99 -71.09 -8.77
N TRP A 98 31.85 -70.07 -8.82
CA TRP A 98 32.16 -69.24 -7.67
C TRP A 98 30.90 -68.55 -7.14
N LEU A 99 30.13 -67.87 -8.00
CA LEU A 99 28.88 -67.20 -7.58
C LEU A 99 27.88 -68.17 -6.95
N ALA A 100 27.72 -69.36 -7.53
CA ALA A 100 26.82 -70.38 -7.00
C ALA A 100 27.28 -70.91 -5.64
N LYS A 101 28.60 -71.14 -5.46
CA LYS A 101 29.17 -71.69 -4.22
C LYS A 101 29.34 -70.65 -3.12
N MET A 102 29.52 -69.38 -3.43
CA MET A 102 29.84 -68.34 -2.46
C MET A 102 28.87 -68.21 -1.28
N PRO A 103 27.53 -68.17 -1.48
CA PRO A 103 26.58 -68.10 -0.37
C PRO A 103 26.72 -69.30 0.58
N PHE A 104 26.96 -70.48 0.01
CA PHE A 104 27.17 -71.71 0.79
C PHE A 104 28.54 -71.74 1.45
N HIS A 105 29.59 -71.25 0.80
CA HIS A 105 30.92 -71.12 1.39
C HIS A 105 30.92 -70.20 2.61
N VAL A 106 30.13 -69.12 2.58
CA VAL A 106 29.96 -68.21 3.73
C VAL A 106 29.31 -68.94 4.93
N ALA A 107 28.34 -69.82 4.68
CA ALA A 107 27.68 -70.60 5.74
C ALA A 107 28.47 -71.85 6.16
N TRP A 108 29.19 -72.46 5.21
CA TRP A 108 29.93 -73.71 5.34
C TRP A 108 31.32 -73.57 4.68
N PRO A 109 32.33 -73.13 5.44
CA PRO A 109 33.68 -72.86 4.92
C PRO A 109 34.40 -74.06 4.30
N ALA A 110 33.92 -75.29 4.56
CA ALA A 110 34.45 -76.52 3.96
C ALA A 110 34.22 -76.60 2.43
N ILE A 111 33.30 -75.81 1.88
CA ILE A 111 33.06 -75.77 0.43
C ILE A 111 34.19 -74.98 -0.23
N SER A 112 35.06 -75.63 -1.01
CA SER A 112 36.13 -74.94 -1.73
C SER A 112 35.58 -74.10 -2.89
N LEU A 113 36.13 -72.89 -3.02
CA LEU A 113 35.86 -71.98 -4.12
C LEU A 113 36.88 -72.20 -5.25
N PRO A 114 36.49 -72.04 -6.52
CA PRO A 114 37.43 -72.12 -7.62
C PRO A 114 38.50 -71.01 -7.52
N PRO A 115 39.72 -71.24 -8.05
CA PRO A 115 40.78 -70.24 -8.03
C PRO A 115 40.42 -69.06 -8.93
N MET A 116 40.62 -67.82 -8.46
CA MET A 116 40.17 -66.60 -9.14
C MET A 116 41.34 -65.73 -9.62
N GLY A 117 41.11 -65.00 -10.73
CA GLY A 117 42.03 -63.99 -11.25
C GLY A 117 42.04 -62.69 -10.43
N ARG A 118 42.58 -61.60 -11.00
CA ARG A 118 42.79 -60.31 -10.31
C ARG A 118 41.50 -59.75 -9.67
N MET A 119 40.36 -60.03 -10.31
CA MET A 119 39.02 -59.73 -9.82
C MET A 119 38.22 -61.01 -9.66
N ASN A 120 37.65 -61.22 -8.47
CA ASN A 120 36.66 -62.27 -8.27
C ASN A 120 35.26 -61.83 -8.77
N PRO A 121 34.32 -62.75 -9.00
CA PRO A 121 33.00 -62.42 -9.52
C PRO A 121 32.21 -61.42 -8.69
N GLY A 122 32.36 -61.42 -7.36
CA GLY A 122 31.73 -60.41 -6.49
C GLY A 122 32.25 -58.99 -6.79
N GLN A 123 33.55 -58.85 -7.01
CA GLN A 123 34.17 -57.59 -7.42
C GLN A 123 33.79 -57.21 -8.86
N LYS A 124 33.69 -58.18 -9.79
CA LYS A 124 33.19 -57.95 -11.15
C LYS A 124 31.75 -57.41 -11.12
N LEU A 125 30.85 -58.07 -10.37
CA LEU A 125 29.48 -57.58 -10.14
C LEU A 125 29.49 -56.18 -9.56
N HIS A 126 30.30 -55.91 -8.53
CA HIS A 126 30.36 -54.58 -7.92
C HIS A 126 30.75 -53.49 -8.93
N VAL A 127 31.76 -53.74 -9.78
CA VAL A 127 32.15 -52.80 -10.85
C VAL A 127 30.99 -52.57 -11.83
N LEU A 128 30.28 -53.63 -12.24
CA LEU A 128 29.12 -53.51 -13.13
C LEU A 128 27.96 -52.72 -12.47
N PHE A 129 27.72 -52.94 -11.17
CA PHE A 129 26.71 -52.17 -10.42
C PHE A 129 27.09 -50.70 -10.31
N VAL A 130 28.35 -50.37 -10.00
CA VAL A 130 28.81 -48.97 -9.96
C VAL A 130 28.72 -48.34 -11.36
N ALA A 131 29.13 -49.06 -12.40
CA ALA A 131 29.10 -48.62 -13.80
C ALA A 131 27.68 -48.42 -14.35
N THR A 132 26.64 -48.92 -13.68
CA THR A 132 25.23 -48.73 -14.04
C THR A 132 24.54 -47.72 -13.13
N LEU A 133 24.71 -47.84 -11.81
CA LEU A 133 24.07 -46.97 -10.82
C LEU A 133 24.58 -45.53 -10.88
N VAL A 134 25.90 -45.31 -11.00
CA VAL A 134 26.46 -43.96 -11.02
C VAL A 134 25.96 -43.16 -12.23
N PRO A 135 26.05 -43.67 -13.48
CA PRO A 135 25.42 -42.99 -14.62
C PRO A 135 23.90 -42.84 -14.46
N GLY A 136 23.22 -43.85 -13.91
CA GLY A 136 21.78 -43.78 -13.62
C GLY A 136 21.42 -42.60 -12.72
N PHE A 137 22.14 -42.41 -11.62
CA PHE A 137 21.97 -41.26 -10.72
C PHE A 137 22.33 -39.94 -11.39
N ILE A 138 23.40 -39.88 -12.19
CA ILE A 138 23.80 -38.68 -12.93
C ILE A 138 22.70 -38.27 -13.91
N VAL A 139 22.24 -39.19 -14.76
CA VAL A 139 21.22 -38.92 -15.78
C VAL A 139 19.91 -38.49 -15.13
N THR A 140 19.43 -39.24 -14.14
CA THR A 140 18.17 -38.91 -13.45
C THR A 140 18.30 -37.65 -12.59
N GLY A 141 19.45 -37.40 -11.98
CA GLY A 141 19.72 -36.18 -11.20
C GLY A 141 19.74 -34.93 -12.08
N VAL A 142 20.45 -34.97 -13.21
CA VAL A 142 20.44 -33.89 -14.21
C VAL A 142 19.03 -33.68 -14.77
N TRP A 143 18.31 -34.77 -15.05
CA TRP A 143 16.92 -34.68 -15.50
C TRP A 143 16.02 -33.98 -14.47
N MET A 144 16.14 -34.31 -13.18
CA MET A 144 15.40 -33.62 -12.12
C MET A 144 15.77 -32.14 -11.98
N MET A 145 17.01 -31.76 -12.30
CA MET A 145 17.46 -30.37 -12.29
C MET A 145 16.88 -29.56 -13.46
N LEU A 146 16.87 -30.14 -14.66
CA LEU A 146 16.40 -29.48 -15.88
C LEU A 146 14.87 -29.50 -16.01
N ALA A 147 14.23 -30.60 -15.60
CA ALA A 147 12.78 -30.80 -15.66
C ALA A 147 12.18 -30.88 -14.26
N ARG A 148 12.12 -29.73 -13.57
CA ARG A 148 11.60 -29.63 -12.20
C ARG A 148 10.16 -30.18 -12.12
N GLY A 149 9.99 -31.21 -11.30
CA GLY A 149 8.70 -31.89 -11.12
C GLY A 149 8.41 -33.00 -12.13
N ALA A 150 9.35 -33.44 -12.98
CA ALA A 150 9.16 -34.64 -13.78
C ALA A 150 9.08 -35.89 -12.86
N LEU A 151 7.93 -36.58 -12.86
CA LEU A 151 7.69 -37.71 -11.95
C LEU A 151 8.61 -38.90 -12.22
N ALA A 152 8.84 -39.23 -13.50
CA ALA A 152 9.67 -40.37 -13.87
C ALA A 152 11.12 -40.19 -13.41
N ALA A 153 11.70 -39.00 -13.63
CA ALA A 153 13.07 -38.68 -13.22
C ALA A 153 13.28 -38.94 -11.73
N TRP A 154 12.36 -38.42 -10.92
CA TRP A 154 12.39 -38.57 -9.47
C TRP A 154 12.14 -40.02 -9.02
N ALA A 155 11.17 -40.71 -9.62
CA ALA A 155 10.83 -42.08 -9.24
C ALA A 155 11.98 -43.04 -9.53
N ILE A 156 12.61 -42.90 -10.70
CA ILE A 156 13.79 -43.70 -11.07
C ILE A 156 14.95 -43.35 -10.14
N HIS A 157 15.25 -42.07 -9.91
CA HIS A 157 16.35 -41.66 -9.02
C HIS A 157 16.19 -42.23 -7.61
N ALA A 158 14.99 -42.17 -7.04
CA ALA A 158 14.70 -42.74 -5.73
C ALA A 158 14.75 -44.28 -5.73
N ALA A 159 14.25 -44.93 -6.79
CA ALA A 159 14.30 -46.38 -6.91
C ALA A 159 15.73 -46.92 -7.01
N LEU A 160 16.64 -46.20 -7.66
CA LEU A 160 18.08 -46.55 -7.72
C LEU A 160 18.75 -46.55 -6.34
N PHE A 161 18.21 -45.83 -5.35
CA PHE A 161 18.78 -45.77 -4.01
C PHE A 161 18.73 -47.11 -3.25
N ALA A 162 17.68 -47.91 -3.45
CA ALA A 162 17.54 -49.20 -2.77
C ALA A 162 18.67 -50.19 -3.11
N PRO A 163 18.94 -50.53 -4.39
CA PRO A 163 20.09 -51.38 -4.73
C PRO A 163 21.41 -50.70 -4.36
N ALA A 164 21.54 -49.39 -4.55
CA ALA A 164 22.74 -48.63 -4.15
C ALA A 164 23.08 -48.79 -2.67
N CYS A 165 22.07 -48.78 -1.79
CA CYS A 165 22.24 -48.98 -0.35
C CYS A 165 22.80 -50.38 -0.04
N GLY A 166 22.20 -51.42 -0.62
CA GLY A 166 22.67 -52.80 -0.44
C GLY A 166 24.12 -52.99 -0.88
N PHE A 167 24.47 -52.53 -2.08
CA PHE A 167 25.82 -52.68 -2.63
C PHE A 167 26.86 -51.82 -1.91
N MET A 168 26.52 -50.58 -1.54
CA MET A 168 27.45 -49.70 -0.83
C MET A 168 27.75 -50.24 0.57
N LEU A 169 26.73 -50.65 1.32
CA LEU A 169 26.93 -51.22 2.66
C LEU A 169 27.72 -52.53 2.61
N ALA A 170 27.43 -53.40 1.65
CA ALA A 170 28.20 -54.62 1.44
C ALA A 170 29.67 -54.32 1.09
N HIS A 171 29.91 -53.36 0.19
CA HIS A 171 31.26 -52.94 -0.19
C HIS A 171 32.04 -52.39 1.00
N LEU A 172 31.47 -51.44 1.76
CA LEU A 172 32.10 -50.86 2.94
C LEU A 172 32.36 -51.90 4.03
N PHE A 173 31.42 -52.84 4.23
CA PHE A 173 31.61 -53.93 5.17
C PHE A 173 32.80 -54.81 4.77
N LEU A 174 32.85 -55.24 3.50
CA LEU A 174 33.92 -56.10 3.00
C LEU A 174 35.29 -55.39 2.98
N SER A 175 35.32 -54.08 2.71
CA SER A 175 36.57 -53.34 2.59
C SER A 175 37.12 -52.80 3.92
N LEU A 176 36.26 -52.48 4.89
CA LEU A 176 36.68 -51.85 6.15
C LEU A 176 36.58 -52.78 7.37
N VAL A 177 35.56 -53.65 7.40
CA VAL A 177 35.21 -54.41 8.61
C VAL A 177 35.65 -55.86 8.51
N ASN A 178 35.33 -56.54 7.41
CA ASN A 178 35.52 -57.98 7.26
C ASN A 178 37.03 -58.35 7.25
N PRO A 179 37.55 -59.03 8.28
CA PRO A 179 39.00 -59.23 8.44
C PRO A 179 39.74 -59.90 7.27
N PRO A 180 39.17 -60.92 6.58
CA PRO A 180 39.83 -61.53 5.43
C PRO A 180 39.97 -60.60 4.23
N THR A 181 38.92 -59.80 3.94
CA THR A 181 38.88 -58.96 2.73
C THR A 181 39.36 -57.54 2.95
N ARG A 182 39.36 -57.01 4.19
CA ARG A 182 39.87 -55.66 4.51
C ARG A 182 41.37 -55.50 4.21
N GLN A 183 42.10 -56.61 4.12
CA GLN A 183 43.51 -56.62 3.69
C GLN A 183 43.70 -56.13 2.24
N ALA A 184 42.62 -55.99 1.46
CA ALA A 184 42.63 -55.33 0.16
C ALA A 184 42.74 -53.79 0.24
N LEU A 185 42.43 -53.17 1.39
CA LEU A 185 42.36 -51.71 1.54
C LEU A 185 43.69 -50.99 1.25
N PRO A 186 44.88 -51.47 1.68
CA PRO A 186 46.15 -50.89 1.26
C PRO A 186 46.33 -50.82 -0.27
N GLY A 187 45.70 -51.74 -1.01
CA GLY A 187 45.66 -51.70 -2.46
C GLY A 187 44.95 -50.46 -3.00
N MET A 188 43.86 -50.02 -2.37
CA MET A 188 43.14 -48.82 -2.78
C MET A 188 43.73 -47.51 -2.25
N LEU A 189 44.56 -47.57 -1.21
CA LEU A 189 45.24 -46.39 -0.66
C LEU A 189 46.62 -46.15 -1.29
N GLY A 190 47.34 -47.23 -1.63
CA GLY A 190 48.73 -47.17 -2.09
C GLY A 190 49.05 -48.08 -3.30
N GLY A 191 48.05 -48.72 -3.90
CA GLY A 191 48.20 -49.50 -5.14
C GLY A 191 48.75 -50.92 -4.99
N SER A 192 49.22 -51.30 -3.80
CA SER A 192 49.84 -52.61 -3.56
C SER A 192 49.18 -53.37 -2.40
N VAL A 193 49.17 -54.70 -2.48
CA VAL A 193 48.65 -55.59 -1.44
C VAL A 193 49.71 -56.59 -1.01
N ALA A 194 49.56 -57.17 0.18
CA ALA A 194 50.44 -58.24 0.65
C ALA A 194 50.37 -59.46 -0.28
N VAL A 195 51.52 -60.10 -0.53
CA VAL A 195 51.61 -61.27 -1.41
C VAL A 195 50.79 -62.45 -0.85
N GLU A 196 50.76 -62.62 0.47
CA GLU A 196 49.97 -63.66 1.15
C GLU A 196 48.47 -63.48 0.88
N TYR A 197 48.00 -62.24 0.99
CA TYR A 197 46.61 -61.90 0.68
C TYR A 197 46.28 -62.19 -0.79
N ALA A 198 47.18 -61.82 -1.70
CA ALA A 198 47.02 -62.03 -3.13
C ALA A 198 46.94 -63.53 -3.47
N ARG A 199 47.80 -64.37 -2.89
CA ARG A 199 47.76 -65.83 -3.07
C ARG A 199 46.47 -66.44 -2.55
N ALA A 200 46.02 -66.03 -1.37
CA ALA A 200 44.84 -66.59 -0.74
C ALA A 200 43.52 -66.26 -1.47
N HIS A 201 43.38 -65.04 -2.01
CA HIS A 201 42.10 -64.56 -2.57
C HIS A 201 42.09 -64.47 -4.10
N HIS A 202 43.26 -64.39 -4.73
CA HIS A 202 43.44 -64.22 -6.18
C HIS A 202 44.52 -65.16 -6.71
N PRO A 203 44.41 -66.48 -6.47
CA PRO A 203 45.47 -67.43 -6.78
C PRO A 203 45.82 -67.50 -8.25
N LEU A 204 44.89 -67.35 -9.20
CA LEU A 204 45.25 -67.34 -10.63
C LEU A 204 46.06 -66.09 -11.02
N TRP A 205 45.82 -64.98 -10.32
CA TRP A 205 46.57 -63.73 -10.55
C TRP A 205 48.01 -63.81 -10.02
N VAL A 206 48.24 -64.58 -8.95
CA VAL A 206 49.59 -64.78 -8.40
C VAL A 206 50.28 -65.99 -9.03
N ASN A 207 49.55 -67.06 -9.37
CA ASN A 207 50.07 -68.34 -9.88
C ASN A 207 50.35 -68.36 -11.38
N GLU A 208 50.07 -67.27 -12.11
CA GLU A 208 50.88 -66.93 -13.30
C GLU A 208 52.39 -66.83 -12.97
N GLY A 209 52.77 -66.89 -11.68
CA GLY A 209 54.01 -67.48 -11.17
C GLY A 209 53.80 -68.44 -9.97
N LYS A 210 53.37 -69.68 -10.23
CA LYS A 210 53.49 -70.94 -9.43
C LYS A 210 52.86 -71.04 -8.01
N GLY A 211 51.86 -71.95 -7.90
CA GLY A 211 51.85 -73.12 -7.00
C GLY A 211 51.40 -73.03 -5.53
N GLU A 212 50.20 -73.58 -5.26
CA GLU A 212 49.66 -74.25 -4.05
C GLU A 212 49.12 -73.47 -2.81
N GLU A 213 48.16 -74.15 -2.15
CA GLU A 213 46.93 -73.69 -1.48
C GLU A 213 47.06 -73.33 0.01
N HIS A 214 46.25 -72.38 0.53
CA HIS A 214 45.81 -72.37 1.95
C HIS A 214 44.48 -71.61 2.17
N HIS A 215 43.68 -72.14 3.10
CA HIS A 215 42.29 -71.77 3.41
C HIS A 215 42.13 -70.47 4.22
N ALA A 216 41.08 -69.69 3.92
CA ALA A 216 40.64 -68.54 4.72
C ALA A 216 39.38 -68.87 5.53
N VAL A 217 39.44 -68.67 6.85
CA VAL A 217 38.31 -68.84 7.78
C VAL A 217 37.68 -67.48 8.09
N VAL A 218 36.39 -67.33 7.80
CA VAL A 218 35.58 -66.18 8.25
C VAL A 218 35.15 -66.44 9.70
N SER A 219 35.52 -65.55 10.63
CA SER A 219 35.13 -65.70 12.03
C SER A 219 33.64 -65.39 12.22
N ARG A 220 32.93 -66.23 13.00
CA ARG A 220 31.54 -65.98 13.47
C ARG A 220 31.35 -64.59 14.10
N ARG A 221 32.41 -64.00 14.65
CA ARG A 221 32.39 -62.64 15.21
C ARG A 221 32.16 -61.58 14.14
N ALA A 222 32.67 -61.76 12.91
CA ALA A 222 32.45 -60.82 11.82
C ALA A 222 30.98 -60.80 11.36
N LEU A 223 30.35 -61.97 11.25
CA LEU A 223 28.91 -62.12 10.98
C LEU A 223 28.05 -61.48 12.08
N LEU A 224 28.43 -61.67 13.34
CA LEU A 224 27.74 -61.08 14.49
C LEU A 224 27.91 -59.55 14.55
N VAL A 225 29.05 -59.00 14.13
CA VAL A 225 29.27 -57.54 14.08
C VAL A 225 28.45 -56.89 12.95
N THR A 226 28.32 -57.52 11.77
CA THR A 226 27.43 -57.01 10.72
C THR A 226 25.97 -57.07 11.15
N ALA A 227 25.55 -58.19 11.74
CA ALA A 227 24.20 -58.35 12.27
C ALA A 227 23.94 -57.36 13.42
N ALA A 228 24.91 -57.12 14.30
CA ALA A 228 24.83 -56.14 15.38
C ALA A 228 24.82 -54.70 14.86
N ALA A 229 25.53 -54.37 13.77
CA ALA A 229 25.49 -53.04 13.17
C ALA A 229 24.13 -52.78 12.50
N LEU A 230 23.59 -53.75 11.76
CA LEU A 230 22.24 -53.67 11.19
C LEU A 230 21.16 -53.64 12.29
N ALA A 231 21.34 -54.44 13.35
CA ALA A 231 20.47 -54.43 14.51
C ALA A 231 20.60 -53.15 15.34
N ALA A 232 21.78 -52.52 15.42
CA ALA A 232 22.00 -51.25 16.09
C ALA A 232 21.33 -50.11 15.31
N VAL A 233 21.38 -50.11 13.97
CA VAL A 233 20.63 -49.17 13.14
C VAL A 233 19.12 -49.37 13.34
N ALA A 234 18.65 -50.61 13.37
CA ALA A 234 17.26 -50.93 13.67
C ALA A 234 16.86 -50.56 15.13
N LEU A 235 17.74 -50.77 16.09
CA LEU A 235 17.54 -50.49 17.51
C LEU A 235 17.57 -48.98 17.79
N ILE A 236 18.46 -48.21 17.16
CA ILE A 236 18.47 -46.74 17.22
C ILE A 236 17.16 -46.21 16.64
N ALA A 237 16.68 -46.78 15.53
CA ALA A 237 15.35 -46.43 15.00
C ALA A 237 14.23 -46.77 16.00
N VAL A 238 14.31 -47.87 16.74
CA VAL A 238 13.34 -48.27 17.79
C VAL A 238 13.45 -47.41 19.05
N LEU A 239 14.65 -47.06 19.50
CA LEU A 239 14.92 -46.31 20.74
C LEU A 239 14.61 -44.82 20.59
N VAL A 240 14.90 -44.24 19.43
CA VAL A 240 14.60 -42.81 19.15
C VAL A 240 13.09 -42.59 18.96
N TYR A 241 12.35 -43.59 18.47
CA TYR A 241 10.94 -43.41 18.07
C TYR A 241 9.92 -44.18 18.91
N GLY A 242 10.33 -45.18 19.68
CA GLY A 242 9.46 -46.04 20.49
C GLY A 242 8.68 -47.09 19.66
N PRO A 243 8.51 -48.32 20.17
CA PRO A 243 7.94 -49.44 19.41
C PRO A 243 6.47 -49.24 18.98
N ARG A 244 5.68 -48.47 19.74
CA ARG A 244 4.27 -48.16 19.39
C ARG A 244 4.17 -47.25 18.17
N ARG A 245 4.95 -46.17 18.11
CA ARG A 245 4.95 -45.23 16.97
C ARG A 245 5.54 -45.85 15.71
N LEU A 246 6.54 -46.73 15.86
CA LEU A 246 7.10 -47.48 14.74
C LEU A 246 6.07 -48.45 14.15
N LYS A 247 5.30 -49.15 14.99
CA LYS A 247 4.23 -50.06 14.56
C LYS A 247 3.08 -49.32 13.87
N GLU A 248 2.60 -48.22 14.45
CA GLU A 248 1.54 -47.38 13.86
C GLU A 248 1.96 -46.83 12.49
N ARG A 249 3.19 -46.30 12.37
CA ARG A 249 3.72 -45.81 11.09
C ARG A 249 4.04 -46.92 10.09
N ALA A 250 4.58 -48.06 10.53
CA ALA A 250 4.79 -49.22 9.67
C ALA A 250 3.47 -49.74 9.10
N THR A 251 2.41 -49.81 9.92
CA THR A 251 1.06 -50.15 9.42
C THR A 251 0.48 -49.09 8.48
N HIS A 252 0.87 -47.82 8.63
CA HIS A 252 0.47 -46.74 7.74
C HIS A 252 1.24 -46.73 6.40
N VAL A 253 2.51 -47.14 6.42
CA VAL A 253 3.38 -47.33 5.24
C VAL A 253 2.99 -48.60 4.47
N LEU A 254 2.64 -49.69 5.16
CA LEU A 254 2.16 -50.95 4.56
C LEU A 254 0.75 -50.84 3.96
N LYS A 255 -0.08 -49.91 4.45
CA LYS A 255 -1.43 -49.62 3.91
C LYS A 255 -1.43 -48.67 2.71
N ARG A 256 -0.33 -47.98 2.46
CA ARG A 256 -0.12 -47.13 1.28
C ARG A 256 0.48 -47.99 0.17
N ASN A 257 0.01 -47.85 -1.07
CA ASN A 257 0.66 -48.49 -2.21
C ASN A 257 2.14 -48.08 -2.17
N GLY A 258 3.11 -49.00 -2.34
CA GLY A 258 4.54 -48.72 -2.10
C GLY A 258 5.13 -47.51 -2.85
N VAL A 259 4.41 -46.99 -3.85
CA VAL A 259 4.67 -45.74 -4.58
C VAL A 259 4.46 -44.49 -3.70
N ASP A 260 3.50 -44.50 -2.78
CA ASP A 260 3.14 -43.36 -1.93
C ASP A 260 4.15 -43.10 -0.80
N ALA A 261 4.94 -44.12 -0.42
CA ALA A 261 5.96 -44.01 0.62
C ALA A 261 7.19 -43.22 0.18
N ILE A 262 7.41 -43.12 -1.13
CA ILE A 262 8.55 -42.41 -1.69
C ILE A 262 8.21 -40.92 -1.86
N LEU A 263 6.92 -40.54 -1.96
CA LEU A 263 6.41 -39.25 -2.47
C LEU A 263 7.06 -37.98 -1.88
N PRO A 264 7.07 -36.85 -2.64
CA PRO A 264 7.56 -35.56 -2.17
C PRO A 264 6.84 -35.08 -0.89
N ARG A 265 7.39 -34.03 -0.25
CA ARG A 265 6.84 -33.41 0.97
C ARG A 265 5.34 -33.14 0.84
N GLY A 266 4.61 -33.08 1.96
CA GLY A 266 3.18 -32.76 1.96
C GLY A 266 2.86 -31.48 1.18
N LEU A 267 1.71 -31.48 0.50
CA LEU A 267 1.16 -30.31 -0.19
C LEU A 267 0.93 -29.16 0.83
N CYS A 268 0.79 -27.93 0.36
CA CYS A 268 0.35 -26.84 1.24
C CYS A 268 -1.03 -27.15 1.82
N GLU A 269 -1.40 -26.57 2.96
CA GLU A 269 -2.64 -26.91 3.69
C GLU A 269 -3.88 -26.93 2.78
N SER A 270 -4.01 -25.94 1.89
CA SER A 270 -5.17 -25.84 0.99
C SER A 270 -5.25 -26.96 -0.03
N HIS A 271 -4.14 -27.34 -0.66
CA HIS A 271 -4.07 -28.44 -1.62
C HIS A 271 -4.08 -29.81 -0.93
N ALA A 272 -3.53 -29.93 0.29
CA ALA A 272 -3.59 -31.14 1.09
C ALA A 272 -5.04 -31.53 1.44
N LYS A 273 -5.95 -30.56 1.51
CA LYS A 273 -7.38 -30.77 1.80
C LYS A 273 -8.23 -30.99 0.54
N ASP A 274 -7.71 -30.73 -0.67
CA ASP A 274 -8.44 -30.89 -1.92
C ASP A 274 -8.15 -32.26 -2.57
N PRO A 275 -9.16 -33.16 -2.66
CA PRO A 275 -8.98 -34.48 -3.28
C PRO A 275 -8.47 -34.44 -4.73
N LYS A 276 -8.79 -33.39 -5.51
CA LYS A 276 -8.29 -33.25 -6.88
C LYS A 276 -6.81 -32.90 -6.89
N ALA A 277 -6.37 -32.01 -5.99
CA ALA A 277 -4.98 -31.61 -5.88
C ALA A 277 -4.08 -32.72 -5.32
N GLN A 278 -4.65 -33.67 -4.54
CA GLN A 278 -3.93 -34.85 -4.06
C GLN A 278 -3.51 -35.82 -5.18
N ALA A 279 -4.19 -35.81 -6.33
CA ALA A 279 -3.83 -36.66 -7.45
C ALA A 279 -2.56 -36.13 -8.13
N CYS A 280 -1.44 -36.86 -8.07
CA CYS A 280 -0.15 -36.38 -8.57
C CYS A 280 -0.20 -35.89 -10.03
N ARG A 281 -0.99 -36.58 -10.88
CA ARG A 281 -1.15 -36.25 -12.32
C ARG A 281 -2.01 -35.02 -12.58
N ALA A 282 -2.71 -34.48 -11.57
CA ALA A 282 -3.40 -33.19 -11.69
C ALA A 282 -2.39 -32.08 -11.99
N CYS A 283 -1.25 -32.09 -11.30
CA CYS A 283 -0.20 -31.10 -11.49
C CYS A 283 0.95 -31.61 -12.37
N HIS A 284 1.36 -32.87 -12.18
CA HIS A 284 2.57 -33.39 -12.79
C HIS A 284 2.34 -34.08 -14.14
N ARG A 285 3.34 -33.95 -15.00
CA ARG A 285 3.50 -34.77 -16.21
C ARG A 285 4.58 -35.83 -15.95
N VAL A 286 4.50 -36.95 -16.67
CA VAL A 286 5.39 -38.10 -16.44
C VAL A 286 6.84 -37.76 -16.78
N PHE A 287 7.06 -37.16 -17.96
CA PHE A 287 8.39 -36.86 -18.49
C PHE A 287 8.69 -35.36 -18.63
N ALA A 288 7.69 -34.52 -18.44
CA ALA A 288 7.77 -33.08 -18.58
C ALA A 288 7.65 -32.40 -17.21
N PRO A 289 8.23 -31.19 -17.06
CA PRO A 289 8.05 -30.40 -15.86
C PRO A 289 6.62 -29.87 -15.74
N VAL A 290 6.24 -29.45 -14.52
CA VAL A 290 4.85 -29.04 -14.17
C VAL A 290 4.44 -27.78 -14.96
N PRO A 291 3.49 -27.84 -15.89
CA PRO A 291 3.12 -26.66 -16.69
C PRO A 291 2.23 -25.71 -15.88
N SER A 292 2.33 -24.40 -16.12
CA SER A 292 1.44 -23.41 -15.51
C SER A 292 -0.04 -23.69 -15.78
N SER A 293 -0.37 -24.30 -16.93
CA SER A 293 -1.74 -24.69 -17.27
C SER A 293 -2.38 -25.61 -16.22
N ALA A 294 -1.61 -26.51 -15.61
CA ALA A 294 -2.12 -27.39 -14.57
C ALA A 294 -2.58 -26.62 -13.32
N CYS A 295 -1.88 -25.53 -12.97
CA CYS A 295 -2.31 -24.64 -11.89
C CYS A 295 -3.55 -23.83 -12.29
N LEU A 296 -3.55 -23.30 -13.51
CA LEU A 296 -4.61 -22.43 -14.03
C LEU A 296 -5.92 -23.16 -14.34
N GLU A 297 -5.93 -24.49 -14.39
CA GLU A 297 -7.15 -25.29 -14.45
C GLU A 297 -8.05 -25.03 -13.25
N CYS A 298 -7.49 -24.96 -12.04
CA CYS A 298 -8.23 -24.65 -10.81
C CYS A 298 -8.20 -23.16 -10.45
N HIS A 299 -7.09 -22.46 -10.69
CA HIS A 299 -6.93 -21.03 -10.36
C HIS A 299 -7.47 -20.08 -11.45
N LYS A 300 -8.76 -20.22 -11.79
CA LYS A 300 -9.43 -19.41 -12.83
C LYS A 300 -9.31 -17.89 -12.65
N PRO A 301 -9.42 -17.32 -11.43
CA PRO A 301 -9.22 -15.87 -11.26
C PRO A 301 -7.83 -15.40 -11.67
N ILE A 302 -6.79 -16.20 -11.38
CA ILE A 302 -5.42 -15.89 -11.80
C ILE A 302 -5.27 -16.05 -13.31
N GLN A 303 -5.90 -17.08 -13.91
CA GLN A 303 -5.92 -17.27 -15.36
C GLN A 303 -6.46 -16.03 -16.08
N GLN A 304 -7.55 -15.44 -15.58
CA GLN A 304 -8.14 -14.23 -16.16
C GLN A 304 -7.19 -13.02 -16.06
N VAL A 305 -6.52 -12.86 -14.92
CA VAL A 305 -5.55 -11.78 -14.68
C VAL A 305 -4.34 -11.89 -15.60
N LEU A 306 -3.83 -13.11 -15.81
CA LEU A 306 -2.74 -13.39 -16.75
C LEU A 306 -3.16 -13.11 -18.21
N ALA A 307 -4.33 -13.60 -18.62
CA ALA A 307 -4.85 -13.41 -19.97
C ALA A 307 -5.06 -11.92 -20.30
N ALA A 308 -5.55 -11.14 -19.32
CA ALA A 308 -5.74 -9.70 -19.46
C ALA A 308 -4.45 -8.88 -19.28
N LYS A 309 -3.32 -9.52 -18.89
CA LYS A 309 -2.06 -8.85 -18.52
C LYS A 309 -2.24 -7.74 -17.48
N LEU A 310 -3.13 -7.96 -16.51
CA LEU A 310 -3.45 -6.97 -15.48
C LEU A 310 -2.75 -7.28 -14.15
N GLY A 311 -2.43 -6.23 -13.38
CA GLY A 311 -1.91 -6.34 -12.02
C GLY A 311 -0.62 -7.16 -11.89
N TYR A 312 -0.36 -7.66 -10.67
CA TYR A 312 0.96 -8.18 -10.32
C TYR A 312 1.35 -9.41 -11.15
N HIS A 313 0.46 -10.41 -11.22
CA HIS A 313 0.71 -11.63 -11.99
C HIS A 313 0.68 -11.38 -13.50
N GLY A 314 -0.19 -10.51 -14.02
CA GLY A 314 -0.27 -10.23 -15.46
C GLY A 314 0.95 -9.51 -16.03
N ALA A 315 1.74 -8.86 -15.18
CA ALA A 315 2.99 -8.20 -15.55
C ALA A 315 4.24 -9.10 -15.44
N LEU A 316 4.11 -10.33 -14.92
CA LEU A 316 5.22 -11.26 -14.73
C LEU A 316 5.36 -12.21 -15.92
N ALA A 317 6.62 -12.59 -16.21
CA ALA A 317 6.96 -13.64 -17.15
C ALA A 317 7.54 -14.85 -16.40
N GLY A 318 7.36 -16.06 -16.94
CA GLY A 318 7.83 -17.32 -16.34
C GLY A 318 6.70 -18.30 -16.04
N GLU A 319 7.05 -19.46 -15.49
CA GLU A 319 6.08 -20.48 -15.10
C GLU A 319 5.73 -20.37 -13.62
N CYS A 320 4.50 -20.73 -13.23
CA CYS A 320 4.03 -20.67 -11.84
C CYS A 320 4.98 -21.39 -10.86
N ARG A 321 5.55 -22.52 -11.28
CA ARG A 321 6.47 -23.37 -10.51
C ARG A 321 7.81 -22.71 -10.17
N ASP A 322 8.18 -21.64 -10.87
CA ASP A 322 9.46 -20.97 -10.66
C ASP A 322 9.41 -20.06 -9.42
N CYS A 323 8.22 -19.57 -9.08
CA CYS A 323 7.97 -18.75 -7.90
C CYS A 323 7.25 -19.52 -6.78
N HIS A 324 6.32 -20.42 -7.13
CA HIS A 324 5.49 -21.14 -6.17
C HIS A 324 5.95 -22.59 -5.98
N THR A 325 6.16 -22.99 -4.72
CA THR A 325 6.53 -24.35 -4.34
C THR A 325 5.46 -24.94 -3.43
N ASP A 326 4.73 -25.93 -3.93
CA ASP A 326 3.63 -26.55 -3.18
C ASP A 326 4.09 -27.63 -2.18
N HIS A 327 5.08 -28.43 -2.56
CA HIS A 327 5.66 -29.51 -1.74
C HIS A 327 6.63 -29.00 -0.67
N ALA A 328 6.24 -27.96 0.06
CA ALA A 328 7.02 -27.38 1.14
C ALA A 328 6.48 -27.72 2.54
N GLY A 329 5.31 -28.36 2.62
CA GLY A 329 4.63 -28.76 3.85
C GLY A 329 3.35 -27.94 4.09
N GLU A 330 2.46 -28.46 4.93
CA GLU A 330 1.14 -27.85 5.16
C GLU A 330 1.22 -26.41 5.69
N SER A 331 2.20 -26.14 6.57
CA SER A 331 2.41 -24.80 7.15
C SER A 331 3.12 -23.80 6.24
N PHE A 332 3.55 -24.21 5.04
CA PHE A 332 4.25 -23.31 4.13
C PHE A 332 3.25 -22.41 3.38
N ASP A 333 3.47 -21.10 3.46
CA ASP A 333 2.71 -20.14 2.68
C ASP A 333 3.22 -20.10 1.22
N ILE A 334 2.54 -20.86 0.35
CA ILE A 334 2.83 -20.90 -1.08
C ILE A 334 2.74 -19.53 -1.77
N ARG A 335 2.01 -18.56 -1.21
CA ARG A 335 1.85 -17.23 -1.80
C ARG A 335 3.17 -16.47 -1.78
N GLY A 336 4.00 -16.67 -0.74
CA GLY A 336 5.34 -16.10 -0.65
C GLY A 336 5.39 -14.57 -0.74
N LEU A 337 4.35 -13.87 -0.29
CA LEU A 337 4.27 -12.40 -0.37
C LEU A 337 5.20 -11.76 0.66
N ASP A 338 6.22 -11.05 0.20
CA ASP A 338 6.98 -10.14 1.05
C ASP A 338 6.16 -8.88 1.33
N ALA A 339 5.38 -8.90 2.41
CA ALA A 339 4.51 -7.79 2.80
C ALA A 339 5.27 -6.47 3.05
N LYS A 340 6.56 -6.52 3.42
CA LYS A 340 7.35 -5.32 3.69
C LYS A 340 7.87 -4.68 2.41
N GLY A 341 8.28 -5.49 1.44
CA GLY A 341 8.84 -5.04 0.16
C GLY A 341 7.82 -4.94 -0.99
N PHE A 342 6.56 -5.34 -0.78
CA PHE A 342 5.59 -5.42 -1.86
C PHE A 342 5.23 -4.04 -2.45
N ASN A 343 5.44 -3.89 -3.75
CA ASN A 343 5.14 -2.64 -4.47
C ASN A 343 3.73 -2.65 -5.06
N HIS A 344 2.83 -1.89 -4.44
CA HIS A 344 1.42 -1.80 -4.86
C HIS A 344 1.21 -1.15 -6.24
N ASN A 345 2.20 -0.42 -6.78
CA ASN A 345 2.14 0.14 -8.14
C ASN A 345 2.16 -0.95 -9.22
N ARG A 346 2.49 -2.18 -8.86
CA ARG A 346 2.42 -3.35 -9.76
C ARG A 346 1.04 -4.00 -9.74
N THR A 347 0.08 -3.47 -9.00
CA THR A 347 -1.29 -4.00 -8.92
C THR A 347 -2.25 -3.17 -9.77
N ARG A 348 -3.53 -3.57 -9.81
CA ARG A 348 -4.59 -2.79 -10.46
C ARG A 348 -5.04 -1.57 -9.64
N TYR A 349 -4.60 -1.47 -8.38
CA TYR A 349 -4.95 -0.37 -7.49
C TYR A 349 -3.67 0.24 -6.91
N PRO A 350 -3.00 1.15 -7.64
CA PRO A 350 -1.86 1.87 -7.11
C PRO A 350 -2.29 2.69 -5.88
N LEU A 351 -1.58 2.53 -4.76
CA LEU A 351 -1.90 3.30 -3.55
C LEU A 351 -1.46 4.75 -3.75
N ASP A 352 -2.36 5.69 -3.46
CA ASP A 352 -2.06 7.12 -3.49
C ASP A 352 -2.58 7.86 -2.24
N GLY A 353 -1.95 9.00 -1.94
CA GLY A 353 -2.25 9.81 -0.76
C GLY A 353 -2.18 9.01 0.53
N LYS A 354 -3.23 9.11 1.35
CA LYS A 354 -3.33 8.43 2.66
C LYS A 354 -3.42 6.91 2.55
N HIS A 355 -3.84 6.35 1.40
CA HIS A 355 -3.88 4.91 1.21
C HIS A 355 -2.49 4.26 1.26
N LYS A 356 -1.41 5.02 0.99
CA LYS A 356 -0.02 4.54 1.15
C LYS A 356 0.37 4.23 2.60
N GLN A 357 -0.39 4.74 3.58
CA GLN A 357 -0.12 4.61 5.01
C GLN A 357 -1.05 3.59 5.69
N VAL A 358 -1.91 2.91 4.92
CA VAL A 358 -2.88 1.96 5.45
C VAL A 358 -2.24 0.58 5.53
N ASP A 359 -2.36 -0.06 6.69
CA ASP A 359 -1.89 -1.43 6.91
C ASP A 359 -2.64 -2.42 5.98
N CYS A 360 -1.95 -3.45 5.50
CA CYS A 360 -2.48 -4.40 4.52
C CYS A 360 -3.80 -5.03 4.98
N GLU A 361 -3.88 -5.38 6.26
CA GLU A 361 -5.02 -6.05 6.88
C GLU A 361 -6.28 -5.17 6.86
N LYS A 362 -6.15 -3.84 6.90
CA LYS A 362 -7.32 -2.95 6.88
C LYS A 362 -8.06 -2.99 5.55
N CYS A 363 -7.40 -3.39 4.47
CA CYS A 363 -8.04 -3.60 3.16
C CYS A 363 -8.26 -5.09 2.85
N HIS A 364 -7.35 -5.97 3.25
CA HIS A 364 -7.36 -7.38 2.86
C HIS A 364 -7.95 -8.34 3.90
N SER A 365 -8.61 -7.84 4.95
CA SER A 365 -9.41 -8.64 5.89
C SER A 365 -10.84 -8.75 5.35
N ALA A 366 -11.14 -9.81 4.61
CA ALA A 366 -12.54 -10.10 4.25
C ALA A 366 -13.30 -10.56 5.52
N PRO A 367 -14.56 -10.13 5.74
CA PRO A 367 -15.35 -10.49 6.93
C PRO A 367 -15.48 -12.01 7.16
N ASP A 368 -15.47 -12.79 6.08
CA ASP A 368 -15.65 -14.24 6.10
C ASP A 368 -14.33 -15.03 6.13
N ALA A 369 -13.18 -14.35 6.03
CA ALA A 369 -11.90 -15.01 5.93
C ALA A 369 -11.16 -15.00 7.26
N LYS A 370 -10.91 -16.18 7.84
CA LYS A 370 -9.99 -16.37 8.98
C LYS A 370 -8.53 -15.94 8.67
N GLN A 371 -8.23 -15.58 7.42
CA GLN A 371 -6.91 -15.17 6.93
C GLN A 371 -7.01 -14.07 5.86
N THR A 372 -5.97 -13.23 5.78
CA THR A 372 -5.84 -12.15 4.79
C THR A 372 -5.96 -12.63 3.35
N ARG A 373 -6.82 -11.98 2.56
CA ARG A 373 -7.09 -12.30 1.15
C ARG A 373 -6.66 -11.16 0.22
N TYR A 374 -5.61 -11.40 -0.56
CA TYR A 374 -5.02 -10.40 -1.48
C TYR A 374 -5.67 -10.34 -2.86
N ILE A 375 -6.55 -11.29 -3.21
CA ILE A 375 -7.19 -11.36 -4.53
C ILE A 375 -8.72 -11.32 -4.41
N GLY A 376 -9.38 -10.61 -5.33
CA GLY A 376 -10.84 -10.55 -5.40
C GLY A 376 -11.51 -9.53 -4.49
N LEU A 377 -10.76 -8.60 -3.89
CA LEU A 377 -11.32 -7.40 -3.28
C LEU A 377 -11.91 -6.50 -4.38
N ARG A 378 -13.10 -5.94 -4.15
CA ARG A 378 -13.71 -4.93 -5.03
C ARG A 378 -13.10 -3.57 -4.71
N PHE A 379 -12.79 -2.78 -5.74
CA PHE A 379 -12.15 -1.48 -5.59
C PHE A 379 -12.55 -0.49 -6.70
N ASP A 380 -13.60 -0.80 -7.47
CA ASP A 380 -14.02 -0.03 -8.64
C ASP A 380 -14.68 1.29 -8.22
N ALA A 381 -15.29 1.33 -7.03
CA ALA A 381 -15.88 2.52 -6.44
C ALA A 381 -15.31 2.79 -5.04
N CYS A 382 -15.24 4.06 -4.63
CA CYS A 382 -14.88 4.44 -3.25
C CYS A 382 -15.78 3.74 -2.22
N THR A 383 -17.04 3.49 -2.59
CA THR A 383 -18.05 2.83 -1.76
C THR A 383 -17.86 1.33 -1.59
N ASP A 384 -16.98 0.70 -2.36
CA ASP A 384 -16.61 -0.70 -2.14
C ASP A 384 -15.87 -0.86 -0.79
N CYS A 385 -15.23 0.21 -0.29
CA CYS A 385 -14.49 0.22 0.97
C CYS A 385 -15.02 1.25 1.98
N HIS A 386 -15.53 2.40 1.53
CA HIS A 386 -15.94 3.51 2.39
C HIS A 386 -17.45 3.74 2.36
N PRO A 387 -18.14 3.83 3.50
CA PRO A 387 -19.56 4.15 3.50
C PRO A 387 -19.80 5.56 2.94
N ASN A 388 -20.86 5.71 2.16
CA ASN A 388 -21.31 7.04 1.72
C ASN A 388 -22.09 7.73 2.85
N VAL A 389 -21.52 8.81 3.39
CA VAL A 389 -22.10 9.64 4.45
C VAL A 389 -22.98 10.78 3.92
N HIS A 390 -22.93 11.07 2.62
CA HIS A 390 -23.77 12.06 1.95
C HIS A 390 -24.97 11.37 1.32
N GLU A 391 -26.00 11.14 2.12
CA GLU A 391 -27.20 10.43 1.69
C GLU A 391 -27.95 11.10 0.54
N ASP A 392 -27.81 12.43 0.42
CA ASP A 392 -28.34 13.28 -0.64
C ASP A 392 -27.52 13.23 -1.95
N LEU A 393 -26.31 12.67 -1.92
CA LEU A 393 -25.35 12.65 -3.05
C LEU A 393 -24.98 11.25 -3.54
N ARG A 394 -25.86 10.26 -3.36
CA ARG A 394 -25.57 8.83 -3.66
C ARG A 394 -25.10 8.53 -5.09
N ALA A 395 -25.49 9.35 -6.07
CA ALA A 395 -25.13 9.15 -7.47
C ALA A 395 -23.84 9.88 -7.90
N MET A 396 -23.23 10.71 -7.05
CA MET A 396 -22.05 11.50 -7.41
C MET A 396 -20.74 10.78 -7.13
N ASN A 397 -19.78 10.96 -8.04
CA ASN A 397 -18.42 10.49 -7.84
C ASN A 397 -17.70 11.31 -6.76
N CYS A 398 -17.27 10.65 -5.68
CA CYS A 398 -16.58 11.26 -4.54
C CYS A 398 -15.34 12.08 -4.96
N ALA A 399 -14.63 11.65 -6.01
CA ALA A 399 -13.41 12.28 -6.50
C ALA A 399 -13.64 13.67 -7.13
N ARG A 400 -14.90 14.10 -7.32
CA ARG A 400 -15.20 15.49 -7.73
C ARG A 400 -14.96 16.49 -6.59
N CYS A 401 -15.03 16.04 -5.34
CA CYS A 401 -14.94 16.90 -4.16
C CYS A 401 -13.81 16.49 -3.23
N HIS A 402 -13.55 15.19 -3.07
CA HIS A 402 -12.55 14.66 -2.15
C HIS A 402 -11.25 14.28 -2.88
N THR A 403 -10.13 14.39 -2.18
CA THR A 403 -8.84 13.90 -2.67
C THR A 403 -8.36 12.71 -1.84
N LEU A 404 -7.48 11.91 -2.44
CA LEU A 404 -6.83 10.80 -1.74
C LEU A 404 -5.80 11.27 -0.70
N ARG A 405 -5.32 12.52 -0.80
CA ARG A 405 -4.33 13.09 0.12
C ARG A 405 -4.95 13.57 1.43
N GLN A 406 -6.13 14.19 1.34
CA GLN A 406 -6.88 14.65 2.49
C GLN A 406 -8.38 14.68 2.15
N TRP A 407 -9.17 13.98 2.96
CA TRP A 407 -10.60 13.78 2.69
C TRP A 407 -11.47 14.99 3.06
N LYS A 408 -11.01 15.80 4.00
CA LYS A 408 -11.70 17.01 4.49
C LYS A 408 -10.89 18.26 4.09
N GLN A 409 -11.39 19.45 4.41
CA GLN A 409 -10.60 20.67 4.27
C GLN A 409 -9.21 20.53 4.94
N PRO A 410 -8.18 21.21 4.41
CA PRO A 410 -8.26 22.24 3.36
C PRO A 410 -8.24 21.74 1.90
N ASP A 411 -7.82 20.50 1.62
CA ASP A 411 -7.64 20.02 0.22
C ASP A 411 -8.94 19.55 -0.46
N LEU A 412 -10.09 20.09 -0.06
CA LEU A 412 -11.34 19.80 -0.74
C LEU A 412 -11.31 20.44 -2.13
N LEU A 413 -11.62 19.66 -3.17
CA LEU A 413 -11.67 20.19 -4.55
C LEU A 413 -12.87 21.10 -4.77
N PHE A 414 -13.95 20.92 -4.01
CA PHE A 414 -15.18 21.68 -4.13
C PHE A 414 -14.96 23.17 -3.78
N ALA A 415 -15.44 24.06 -4.65
CA ALA A 415 -15.40 25.50 -4.45
C ALA A 415 -16.78 26.10 -4.77
N HIS A 416 -17.37 26.83 -3.81
CA HIS A 416 -18.69 27.45 -3.97
C HIS A 416 -18.81 28.28 -5.25
N ASN A 417 -17.83 29.14 -5.53
CA ASN A 417 -17.87 30.07 -6.65
C ASN A 417 -17.68 29.39 -8.03
N ARG A 418 -17.45 28.07 -8.06
CA ARG A 418 -17.32 27.28 -9.30
C ARG A 418 -18.41 26.21 -9.40
N ASP A 419 -18.73 25.56 -8.28
CA ASP A 419 -19.52 24.33 -8.25
C ASP A 419 -20.91 24.52 -7.64
N SER A 420 -21.27 25.74 -7.21
CA SER A 420 -22.56 26.07 -6.59
C SER A 420 -23.12 27.38 -7.12
N ASP A 421 -24.45 27.49 -7.14
CA ASP A 421 -25.14 28.74 -7.49
C ASP A 421 -24.95 29.81 -6.41
N PHE A 422 -24.66 29.41 -5.16
CA PHE A 422 -24.41 30.34 -4.06
C PHE A 422 -22.92 30.68 -3.99
N HIS A 423 -22.57 31.82 -4.57
CA HIS A 423 -21.21 32.33 -4.60
C HIS A 423 -20.89 33.03 -3.27
N LEU A 424 -19.85 32.58 -2.58
CA LEU A 424 -19.38 33.20 -1.36
C LEU A 424 -18.55 34.45 -1.70
N GLN A 425 -19.10 35.62 -1.38
CA GLN A 425 -18.42 36.91 -1.50
C GLN A 425 -18.30 37.61 -0.15
N GLY A 426 -17.41 38.61 -0.06
CA GLY A 426 -17.22 39.41 1.15
C GLY A 426 -16.98 38.54 2.39
N LYS A 427 -17.79 38.76 3.43
CA LYS A 427 -17.65 38.03 4.71
C LYS A 427 -18.10 36.56 4.65
N HIS A 428 -18.89 36.15 3.67
CA HIS A 428 -19.27 34.75 3.50
C HIS A 428 -18.11 33.88 2.99
N ALA A 429 -17.11 34.47 2.32
CA ALA A 429 -15.94 33.73 1.83
C ALA A 429 -15.02 33.23 2.96
N GLU A 430 -15.10 33.85 4.15
CA GLU A 430 -14.24 33.55 5.30
C GLU A 430 -14.91 32.60 6.33
N ILE A 431 -16.19 32.24 6.13
CA ILE A 431 -16.96 31.50 7.13
C ILE A 431 -16.75 29.99 7.03
N ALA A 432 -16.68 29.31 8.18
CA ALA A 432 -16.63 27.86 8.23
C ALA A 432 -17.92 27.23 7.66
N CYS A 433 -17.79 26.15 6.89
CA CYS A 433 -18.89 25.50 6.18
C CYS A 433 -20.07 25.14 7.11
N GLU A 434 -19.78 24.65 8.31
CA GLU A 434 -20.77 24.21 9.31
C GLU A 434 -21.68 25.32 9.86
N LYS A 435 -21.29 26.59 9.66
CA LYS A 435 -22.15 27.74 10.02
C LYS A 435 -23.33 27.88 9.06
N CYS A 436 -23.17 27.42 7.82
CA CYS A 436 -24.24 27.41 6.81
C CYS A 436 -24.80 25.99 6.61
N HIS A 437 -23.96 24.97 6.65
CA HIS A 437 -24.31 23.57 6.44
C HIS A 437 -24.38 22.81 7.77
N PRO A 438 -25.52 22.80 8.48
CA PRO A 438 -25.61 22.17 9.78
C PRO A 438 -25.31 20.66 9.71
N PRO A 439 -24.59 20.10 10.71
CA PRO A 439 -24.36 18.68 10.77
C PRO A 439 -25.67 17.91 11.00
N VAL A 440 -25.95 16.93 10.14
CA VAL A 440 -27.06 15.99 10.23
C VAL A 440 -26.54 14.59 10.59
N ALA A 441 -27.35 13.83 11.32
CA ALA A 441 -27.01 12.44 11.63
C ALA A 441 -26.98 11.59 10.36
N THR A 442 -26.04 10.66 10.27
CA THR A 442 -25.92 9.73 9.13
C THR A 442 -26.48 8.36 9.49
N ALA A 443 -27.02 7.62 8.52
CA ALA A 443 -27.50 6.26 8.72
C ALA A 443 -26.43 5.29 9.29
N GLN A 444 -25.15 5.57 9.07
CA GLN A 444 -24.04 4.73 9.53
C GLN A 444 -23.51 5.09 10.94
N GLY A 445 -24.14 6.04 11.63
CA GLY A 445 -23.66 6.55 12.92
C GLY A 445 -22.56 7.59 12.72
N GLY A 446 -22.87 8.85 13.05
CA GLY A 446 -21.97 9.98 12.84
C GLY A 446 -22.73 11.24 12.48
N LYS A 447 -22.00 12.32 12.19
CA LYS A 447 -22.56 13.58 11.69
C LYS A 447 -21.86 13.97 10.39
N ALA A 448 -22.63 14.31 9.36
CA ALA A 448 -22.16 14.87 8.10
C ALA A 448 -22.82 16.22 7.85
N LEU A 449 -22.16 17.12 7.12
CA LEU A 449 -22.76 18.41 6.78
C LEU A 449 -23.90 18.20 5.78
N ARG A 450 -25.06 18.83 6.01
CA ARG A 450 -26.15 18.87 5.03
C ARG A 450 -25.74 19.78 3.87
N LEU A 451 -25.48 19.21 2.70
CA LEU A 451 -24.93 19.96 1.56
C LEU A 451 -26.02 20.61 0.68
N TYR A 452 -27.25 20.08 0.68
CA TYR A 452 -28.35 20.56 -0.15
C TYR A 452 -29.58 21.06 0.63
N GLY A 453 -30.39 21.88 -0.06
CA GLY A 453 -31.68 22.36 0.43
C GLY A 453 -31.57 23.52 1.43
N LEU A 454 -30.50 24.30 1.33
CA LEU A 454 -30.36 25.58 2.01
C LEU A 454 -30.92 26.71 1.14
N GLY A 455 -31.49 27.69 1.81
CA GLY A 455 -31.96 28.92 1.20
C GLY A 455 -30.86 29.76 0.58
N ARG A 456 -31.23 30.63 -0.36
CA ARG A 456 -30.29 31.59 -0.99
C ARG A 456 -30.62 33.04 -0.66
N GLN A 457 -31.80 33.33 -0.12
CA GLN A 457 -32.17 34.68 0.25
C GLN A 457 -31.59 35.02 1.62
N CYS A 458 -31.17 36.27 1.83
CA CYS A 458 -30.58 36.70 3.11
C CYS A 458 -31.47 36.32 4.30
N ALA A 459 -32.78 36.50 4.17
CA ALA A 459 -33.77 36.27 5.22
C ALA A 459 -33.94 34.80 5.63
N GLU A 460 -33.50 33.86 4.80
CA GLU A 460 -33.58 32.42 5.13
C GLU A 460 -32.52 32.02 6.16
N CYS A 461 -31.42 32.78 6.24
CA CYS A 461 -30.31 32.55 7.16
C CYS A 461 -30.19 33.66 8.23
N HIS A 462 -30.53 34.90 7.88
CA HIS A 462 -30.44 36.06 8.75
C HIS A 462 -31.83 36.55 9.16
N PRO A 463 -32.09 36.76 10.46
CA PRO A 463 -33.33 37.39 10.89
C PRO A 463 -33.39 38.84 10.40
N ASP A 464 -34.57 39.29 9.97
CA ASP A 464 -34.79 40.69 9.57
C ASP A 464 -34.82 41.58 10.82
N PRO A 465 -33.81 42.44 11.04
CA PRO A 465 -33.77 43.31 12.21
C PRO A 465 -34.71 44.52 12.08
N HIS A 466 -35.25 44.79 10.89
CA HIS A 466 -36.15 45.92 10.63
C HIS A 466 -37.62 45.59 10.91
N GLY A 467 -37.94 44.36 11.30
CA GLY A 467 -39.30 43.97 11.67
C GLY A 467 -40.30 44.11 10.50
N LYS A 468 -39.87 43.79 9.27
CA LYS A 468 -40.68 43.82 8.04
C LYS A 468 -41.19 45.22 7.64
N GLN A 469 -40.52 46.28 8.09
CA GLN A 469 -40.86 47.65 7.71
C GLN A 469 -40.63 47.95 6.22
N PHE A 470 -39.84 47.13 5.51
CA PHE A 470 -39.51 47.33 4.10
C PHE A 470 -40.05 46.21 3.21
N LYS A 471 -40.58 46.59 2.05
CA LYS A 471 -40.96 45.64 0.97
C LYS A 471 -39.81 45.32 0.00
N LYS A 472 -38.68 46.03 0.11
CA LYS A 472 -37.48 45.83 -0.72
C LYS A 472 -36.65 44.67 -0.17
N THR A 473 -35.85 44.05 -1.01
CA THR A 473 -34.89 43.02 -0.56
C THR A 473 -33.71 43.65 0.18
N CYS A 474 -32.99 42.88 0.98
CA CYS A 474 -31.88 43.36 1.78
C CYS A 474 -30.78 44.02 0.92
N GLU A 475 -30.55 43.47 -0.27
CA GLU A 475 -29.52 43.88 -1.23
C GLU A 475 -29.77 45.26 -1.83
N ALA A 476 -31.01 45.77 -1.73
CA ALA A 476 -31.32 47.14 -2.13
C ALA A 476 -30.58 48.18 -1.27
N CYS A 477 -30.17 47.82 -0.04
CA CYS A 477 -29.53 48.74 0.90
C CYS A 477 -28.29 48.15 1.59
N HIS A 478 -28.09 46.84 1.59
CA HIS A 478 -26.95 46.15 2.21
C HIS A 478 -26.20 45.31 1.18
N SER A 479 -24.97 44.91 1.49
CA SER A 479 -24.21 43.98 0.64
C SER A 479 -23.47 42.95 1.50
N GLU A 480 -23.07 41.84 0.86
CA GLU A 480 -22.28 40.77 1.50
C GLU A 480 -20.91 41.25 2.01
N VAL A 481 -20.45 42.41 1.54
CA VAL A 481 -19.22 43.04 1.99
C VAL A 481 -19.46 43.88 3.26
N SER A 482 -20.59 44.60 3.35
CA SER A 482 -20.93 45.41 4.52
C SER A 482 -22.42 45.65 4.68
N TRP A 483 -22.89 45.50 5.92
CA TRP A 483 -24.25 45.87 6.35
C TRP A 483 -24.40 47.34 6.74
N LYS A 484 -23.29 48.09 6.85
CA LYS A 484 -23.29 49.50 7.29
C LYS A 484 -22.49 50.39 6.32
N GLY A 485 -22.73 51.70 6.40
CA GLY A 485 -21.89 52.71 5.76
C GLY A 485 -22.53 53.40 4.57
N ARG A 486 -21.69 53.96 3.69
CA ARG A 486 -22.07 54.89 2.62
C ARG A 486 -23.11 54.33 1.64
N TRP A 487 -23.05 53.04 1.34
CA TRP A 487 -24.00 52.37 0.46
C TRP A 487 -25.46 52.53 0.93
N VAL A 488 -25.71 52.42 2.24
CA VAL A 488 -27.05 52.60 2.84
C VAL A 488 -27.55 54.04 2.64
N VAL A 489 -26.66 55.03 2.79
CA VAL A 489 -26.99 56.45 2.62
C VAL A 489 -27.35 56.76 1.16
N ASP A 490 -26.56 56.24 0.23
CA ASP A 490 -26.79 56.46 -1.20
C ASP A 490 -28.08 55.74 -1.67
N ALA A 491 -28.33 54.51 -1.19
CA ALA A 491 -29.57 53.77 -1.46
C ALA A 491 -30.81 54.48 -0.89
N HIS A 492 -30.71 55.08 0.30
CA HIS A 492 -31.76 55.93 0.85
C HIS A 492 -32.03 57.12 -0.06
N GLY A 493 -30.98 57.83 -0.50
CA GLY A 493 -31.12 59.01 -1.36
C GLY A 493 -31.79 58.76 -2.72
N GLN A 494 -31.65 57.54 -3.27
CA GLN A 494 -32.25 57.17 -4.56
C GLN A 494 -33.64 56.56 -4.45
N GLY A 495 -34.00 56.03 -3.27
CA GLY A 495 -35.16 55.15 -3.12
C GLY A 495 -36.16 55.53 -2.04
N ALA A 496 -35.91 56.58 -1.26
CA ALA A 496 -36.81 57.10 -0.25
C ALA A 496 -37.58 58.33 -0.75
N GLU A 497 -38.74 58.57 -0.16
CA GLU A 497 -39.59 59.73 -0.51
C GLU A 497 -38.98 61.08 -0.07
N PHE A 498 -38.06 61.07 0.90
CA PHE A 498 -37.31 62.26 1.32
C PHE A 498 -35.83 62.09 0.90
N PRO A 499 -35.37 62.80 -0.15
CA PRO A 499 -33.98 62.70 -0.59
C PRO A 499 -33.05 63.39 0.43
N LEU A 500 -31.93 62.74 0.76
CA LEU A 500 -30.93 63.28 1.68
C LEU A 500 -30.00 64.25 0.95
N LEU A 501 -30.44 65.50 0.81
CA LEU A 501 -29.67 66.59 0.20
C LEU A 501 -28.98 67.46 1.26
N GLY A 502 -27.88 68.09 0.88
CA GLY A 502 -27.13 69.04 1.70
C GLY A 502 -26.76 68.48 3.08
N LYS A 503 -27.10 69.23 4.14
CA LYS A 503 -26.80 68.85 5.53
C LYS A 503 -27.54 67.60 6.00
N HIS A 504 -28.60 67.18 5.32
CA HIS A 504 -29.33 65.95 5.69
C HIS A 504 -28.53 64.68 5.35
N ARG A 505 -27.59 64.73 4.40
CA ARG A 505 -26.77 63.56 4.02
C ARG A 505 -25.84 63.07 5.13
N THR A 506 -25.43 63.96 6.02
CA THR A 506 -24.56 63.65 7.17
C THR A 506 -25.31 63.67 8.49
N ALA A 507 -26.63 63.85 8.47
CA ALA A 507 -27.43 63.79 9.68
C ALA A 507 -27.42 62.36 10.25
N GLU A 508 -27.32 62.27 11.58
CA GLU A 508 -27.49 60.98 12.26
C GLU A 508 -28.91 60.46 12.02
N CYS A 509 -29.02 59.23 11.53
CA CYS A 509 -30.30 58.65 11.12
C CYS A 509 -31.36 58.69 12.24
N VAL A 510 -30.93 58.56 13.51
CA VAL A 510 -31.81 58.58 14.69
C VAL A 510 -32.48 59.93 14.94
N LYS A 511 -31.97 61.01 14.35
CA LYS A 511 -32.60 62.34 14.40
C LYS A 511 -33.90 62.38 13.59
N CYS A 512 -34.04 61.50 12.60
CA CYS A 512 -35.22 61.38 11.74
C CYS A 512 -36.03 60.11 12.06
N HIS A 513 -35.36 59.00 12.32
CA HIS A 513 -35.98 57.70 12.58
C HIS A 513 -35.91 57.37 14.07
N ARG A 514 -37.06 57.42 14.73
CA ARG A 514 -37.15 57.25 16.19
C ARG A 514 -36.90 55.81 16.59
N LEU A 515 -36.17 55.62 17.68
CA LEU A 515 -35.96 54.32 18.29
C LEU A 515 -37.16 54.00 19.19
N PRO A 516 -37.88 52.90 18.96
CA PRO A 516 -38.96 52.49 19.84
C PRO A 516 -38.41 52.21 21.25
N ASN A 517 -39.10 52.70 22.28
CA ASN A 517 -38.76 52.49 23.71
C ASN A 517 -37.32 52.86 24.13
N GLY A 518 -36.66 53.77 23.43
CA GLY A 518 -35.27 54.14 23.73
C GLY A 518 -34.24 53.06 23.37
N GLY A 519 -34.57 52.16 22.43
CA GLY A 519 -33.67 51.12 21.94
C GLY A 519 -32.32 51.66 21.47
N ALA A 520 -31.27 50.84 21.56
CA ALA A 520 -29.89 51.28 21.33
C ALA A 520 -29.40 51.11 19.88
N LYS A 521 -30.17 50.43 19.01
CA LYS A 521 -29.72 50.02 17.68
C LYS A 521 -30.56 50.63 16.56
N LEU A 522 -29.91 51.29 15.62
CA LEU A 522 -30.56 51.90 14.45
C LEU A 522 -31.38 50.91 13.61
N ALA A 523 -30.98 49.63 13.56
CA ALA A 523 -31.71 48.63 12.78
C ALA A 523 -33.16 48.45 13.28
N GLU A 524 -33.42 48.71 14.56
CA GLU A 524 -34.74 48.61 15.21
C GLU A 524 -35.54 49.92 15.13
N ALA A 525 -34.99 50.97 14.50
CA ALA A 525 -35.68 52.25 14.38
C ALA A 525 -36.98 52.13 13.57
N LEU A 526 -37.92 53.02 13.87
CA LEU A 526 -39.14 53.20 13.09
C LEU A 526 -38.82 54.12 11.90
N PHE A 527 -38.80 53.53 10.71
CA PHE A 527 -38.54 54.22 9.45
C PHE A 527 -39.83 54.74 8.79
N ALA A 528 -40.99 54.28 9.23
CA ALA A 528 -42.29 54.76 8.79
C ALA A 528 -42.69 56.08 9.50
N ASN A 529 -43.56 56.85 8.84
CA ASN A 529 -44.20 58.06 9.39
C ASN A 529 -43.23 59.18 9.83
N THR A 530 -42.01 59.20 9.32
CA THR A 530 -41.09 60.34 9.50
C THR A 530 -41.64 61.57 8.78
N PRO A 531 -41.74 62.75 9.46
CA PRO A 531 -42.17 63.98 8.81
C PRO A 531 -41.26 64.35 7.63
N LYS A 532 -41.87 64.74 6.51
CA LYS A 532 -41.18 65.05 5.24
C LYS A 532 -41.13 66.54 4.92
N THR A 533 -41.79 67.37 5.72
CA THR A 533 -41.80 68.83 5.56
C THR A 533 -40.81 69.47 6.51
N CYS A 534 -40.31 70.65 6.15
CA CYS A 534 -39.32 71.39 6.95
C CYS A 534 -39.85 71.64 8.36
N GLU A 535 -41.08 72.13 8.48
CA GLU A 535 -41.76 72.46 9.73
C GLU A 535 -42.09 71.24 10.59
N GLY A 536 -42.17 70.05 9.99
CA GLY A 536 -42.36 68.80 10.72
C GLY A 536 -41.16 68.40 11.59
N CYS A 537 -39.98 68.95 11.31
CA CYS A 537 -38.73 68.66 12.01
C CYS A 537 -38.04 69.91 12.57
N HIS A 538 -38.15 71.04 11.88
CA HIS A 538 -37.52 72.30 12.26
C HIS A 538 -38.57 73.28 12.79
N PRO A 539 -38.40 73.80 14.02
CA PRO A 539 -39.33 74.80 14.55
C PRO A 539 -39.25 76.08 13.72
N ASP A 540 -40.40 76.70 13.44
CA ASP A 540 -40.45 77.98 12.73
C ASP A 540 -40.09 79.14 13.68
N PRO A 541 -38.90 79.77 13.54
CA PRO A 541 -38.53 80.91 14.37
C PRO A 541 -39.36 82.16 14.06
N HIS A 542 -40.03 82.21 12.91
CA HIS A 542 -40.86 83.34 12.52
C HIS A 542 -42.23 83.33 13.21
N ARG A 543 -42.58 82.25 13.92
CA ARG A 543 -43.86 82.06 14.63
C ARG A 543 -45.08 82.33 13.73
N GLY A 544 -45.04 81.86 12.49
CA GLY A 544 -46.15 82.00 11.53
C GLY A 544 -46.26 83.37 10.86
N GLN A 545 -45.29 84.27 11.06
CA GLN A 545 -45.27 85.57 10.36
C GLN A 545 -45.00 85.45 8.85
N MET A 546 -44.50 84.30 8.39
CA MET A 546 -44.19 84.03 6.98
C MET A 546 -45.27 83.13 6.36
N ARG A 547 -45.83 83.54 5.22
CA ARG A 547 -46.88 82.79 4.48
C ARG A 547 -46.31 81.83 3.43
N SER A 548 -45.05 81.99 3.05
CA SER A 548 -44.37 81.21 2.01
C SER A 548 -43.73 79.94 2.57
N LYS A 549 -43.55 78.92 1.71
CA LYS A 549 -42.82 77.69 2.07
C LYS A 549 -41.37 78.03 2.44
N CYS A 550 -40.79 77.31 3.40
CA CYS A 550 -39.43 77.53 3.89
C CYS A 550 -38.38 77.52 2.75
N ALA A 551 -38.55 76.63 1.77
CA ALA A 551 -37.66 76.44 0.63
C ALA A 551 -37.58 77.65 -0.33
N VAL A 552 -38.47 78.64 -0.20
CA VAL A 552 -38.36 79.91 -0.93
C VAL A 552 -37.17 80.72 -0.43
N CYS A 553 -36.91 80.68 0.88
CA CYS A 553 -35.91 81.51 1.54
C CYS A 553 -34.71 80.71 2.04
N HIS A 554 -34.87 79.42 2.30
CA HIS A 554 -33.84 78.57 2.92
C HIS A 554 -33.49 77.38 2.04
N THR A 555 -32.22 76.97 2.10
CA THR A 555 -31.73 75.76 1.42
C THR A 555 -31.42 74.66 2.44
N ASP A 556 -31.36 73.43 1.96
CA ASP A 556 -30.89 72.25 2.71
C ASP A 556 -29.40 72.31 3.08
N GLU A 557 -28.64 73.23 2.48
CA GLU A 557 -27.25 73.53 2.85
C GLU A 557 -27.13 74.41 4.10
N GLY A 558 -28.16 75.22 4.40
CA GLY A 558 -28.18 76.03 5.62
C GLY A 558 -29.31 77.07 5.69
N TRP A 559 -29.64 77.48 6.93
CA TRP A 559 -30.73 78.42 7.23
C TRP A 559 -30.34 79.91 7.18
N LYS A 560 -29.05 80.25 7.27
CA LYS A 560 -28.55 81.63 7.45
C LYS A 560 -27.28 81.88 6.64
N GLY A 561 -26.87 83.15 6.57
CA GLY A 561 -25.63 83.58 5.92
C GLY A 561 -25.69 83.33 4.41
N ARG A 562 -24.58 82.83 3.84
CA ARG A 562 -24.46 82.58 2.39
C ARG A 562 -25.46 81.57 1.79
N HIS A 563 -26.21 80.85 2.62
CA HIS A 563 -27.18 79.83 2.20
C HIS A 563 -28.63 80.33 2.28
N LEU A 564 -28.84 81.57 2.74
CA LEU A 564 -30.14 82.24 2.76
C LEU A 564 -30.44 82.80 1.36
N LEU A 565 -31.55 82.38 0.77
CA LEU A 565 -32.04 82.85 -0.53
C LEU A 565 -32.88 84.12 -0.43
N PHE A 566 -33.32 84.49 0.77
CA PHE A 566 -34.13 85.68 0.98
C PHE A 566 -33.35 86.95 0.65
N ALA A 567 -33.95 87.74 -0.23
CA ALA A 567 -33.47 89.05 -0.64
C ALA A 567 -34.65 90.04 -0.62
N HIS A 568 -34.45 91.21 -0.02
CA HIS A 568 -35.52 92.19 0.23
C HIS A 568 -36.13 92.75 -1.07
N ASP A 569 -35.29 92.98 -2.08
CA ASP A 569 -35.67 93.41 -3.42
C ASP A 569 -36.55 92.40 -4.17
N GLN A 570 -36.41 91.11 -3.87
CA GLN A 570 -37.14 90.03 -4.55
C GLN A 570 -38.34 89.50 -3.76
N HIS A 571 -38.27 89.54 -2.43
CA HIS A 571 -39.20 88.83 -1.55
C HIS A 571 -39.93 89.76 -0.56
N SER A 572 -39.66 91.07 -0.59
CA SER A 572 -40.33 92.08 0.22
C SER A 572 -40.83 93.23 -0.64
N GLU A 573 -41.85 93.95 -0.17
CA GLU A 573 -42.31 95.20 -0.78
C GLU A 573 -41.37 96.37 -0.45
N PHE A 574 -40.45 96.18 0.49
CA PHE A 574 -39.44 97.16 0.87
C PHE A 574 -38.08 96.65 0.42
N ALA A 575 -37.59 97.21 -0.69
CA ALA A 575 -36.25 96.97 -1.20
C ALA A 575 -35.22 97.66 -0.29
N ILE A 576 -34.13 96.95 0.01
CA ILE A 576 -33.02 97.49 0.77
C ILE A 576 -31.88 97.70 -0.21
N ASP A 577 -31.50 98.96 -0.43
CA ASP A 577 -30.44 99.37 -1.33
C ASP A 577 -29.45 100.34 -0.67
N GLY A 578 -28.40 100.69 -1.43
CA GLY A 578 -27.39 101.65 -1.01
C GLY A 578 -26.76 101.31 0.34
N ILE A 579 -26.82 102.28 1.28
CA ILE A 579 -26.18 102.17 2.60
C ILE A 579 -26.89 101.17 3.54
N HIS A 580 -28.12 100.76 3.22
CA HIS A 580 -28.88 99.82 4.03
C HIS A 580 -28.63 98.35 3.63
N ALA A 581 -27.99 98.10 2.47
CA ALA A 581 -27.86 96.78 1.84
C ALA A 581 -27.24 95.70 2.75
N ASP A 582 -26.29 96.06 3.60
CA ASP A 582 -25.57 95.13 4.48
C ASP A 582 -26.11 95.09 5.92
N LEU A 583 -27.28 95.70 6.18
CA LEU A 583 -27.86 95.70 7.52
C LEU A 583 -28.31 94.29 7.91
N ALA A 584 -27.92 93.88 9.13
CA ALA A 584 -28.47 92.69 9.75
C ALA A 584 -29.99 92.82 9.91
N CYS A 585 -30.74 91.72 9.70
CA CYS A 585 -32.21 91.74 9.77
C CYS A 585 -32.74 92.34 11.08
N LEU A 586 -32.06 92.08 12.20
CA LEU A 586 -32.45 92.56 13.54
C LEU A 586 -32.23 94.07 13.74
N SER A 587 -31.51 94.74 12.84
CA SER A 587 -31.36 96.20 12.85
C SER A 587 -32.69 96.90 12.61
N CYS A 588 -33.56 96.29 11.79
CA CYS A 588 -34.90 96.79 11.48
C CYS A 588 -35.97 95.96 12.20
N HIS A 589 -35.89 94.63 12.13
CA HIS A 589 -36.86 93.69 12.70
C HIS A 589 -36.65 93.46 14.19
N LYS A 590 -36.85 94.52 14.98
CA LYS A 590 -36.79 94.47 16.45
C LYS A 590 -38.11 93.99 17.02
N GLY A 591 -38.05 93.16 18.05
CA GLY A 591 -39.23 92.75 18.82
C GLY A 591 -38.83 92.23 20.19
N GLU A 592 -39.73 92.34 21.16
CA GLU A 592 -39.42 92.12 22.58
C GLU A 592 -39.12 90.64 22.89
N GLN A 593 -39.84 89.71 22.25
CA GLN A 593 -39.63 88.25 22.42
C GLN A 593 -39.19 87.54 21.14
N VAL A 594 -39.61 88.00 19.97
CA VAL A 594 -39.15 87.53 18.66
C VAL A 594 -39.07 88.70 17.69
N PRO A 595 -38.19 88.64 16.66
CA PRO A 595 -38.17 89.63 15.60
C PRO A 595 -39.56 89.76 14.95
N LEU A 596 -40.09 90.99 14.93
CA LEU A 596 -41.31 91.30 14.20
C LEU A 596 -40.91 91.56 12.75
N TYR A 597 -41.42 90.76 11.82
CA TYR A 597 -41.15 90.92 10.39
C TYR A 597 -42.22 91.74 9.68
N ARG A 598 -43.46 91.78 10.21
CA ARG A 598 -44.56 92.58 9.66
C ARG A 598 -45.61 92.99 10.72
N PRO A 599 -46.27 94.15 10.57
CA PRO A 599 -45.89 95.26 9.68
C PRO A 599 -44.78 96.13 10.33
N LEU A 600 -43.82 96.60 9.51
CA LEU A 600 -42.85 97.64 9.91
C LEU A 600 -43.15 98.94 9.16
N PRO A 601 -42.79 100.10 9.73
CA PRO A 601 -42.78 101.36 8.99
C PRO A 601 -41.89 101.26 7.75
N ARG A 602 -42.35 101.84 6.64
CA ARG A 602 -41.62 101.89 5.36
C ARG A 602 -41.21 103.31 4.97
N THR A 603 -41.55 104.30 5.79
CA THR A 603 -41.19 105.70 5.60
C THR A 603 -39.92 106.01 6.39
N CYS A 604 -39.13 106.97 5.90
CA CYS A 604 -37.92 107.42 6.58
C CYS A 604 -38.24 107.89 8.01
N GLU A 605 -39.31 108.67 8.21
CA GLU A 605 -39.80 109.12 9.53
C GLU A 605 -40.12 107.96 10.47
N GLY A 606 -40.61 106.83 9.94
CA GLY A 606 -40.92 105.65 10.73
C GLY A 606 -39.72 104.96 11.36
N CYS A 607 -38.51 105.17 10.82
CA CYS A 607 -37.26 104.57 11.31
C CYS A 607 -36.26 105.62 11.83
N HIS A 608 -36.33 106.85 11.31
CA HIS A 608 -35.44 107.98 11.60
C HIS A 608 -36.23 109.18 12.15
N SER A 609 -37.18 108.93 13.05
CA SER A 609 -38.05 109.98 13.62
C SER A 609 -37.27 111.16 14.22
N ASP A 610 -36.08 110.90 14.76
CA ASP A 610 -35.23 111.93 15.36
C ASP A 610 -34.53 112.79 14.30
N VAL A 611 -34.15 112.20 13.15
CA VAL A 611 -33.61 112.94 12.00
C VAL A 611 -34.69 113.78 11.35
N GLU A 612 -35.91 113.24 11.17
CA GLU A 612 -37.05 113.97 10.63
C GLU A 612 -37.44 115.16 11.54
N ARG A 613 -37.45 114.96 12.87
CA ARG A 613 -37.72 116.03 13.84
C ARG A 613 -36.64 117.13 13.81
N TRP A 614 -35.39 116.76 13.55
CA TRP A 614 -34.30 117.72 13.35
C TRP A 614 -34.43 118.48 12.02
N LEU A 615 -34.71 117.80 10.90
CA LEU A 615 -34.93 118.43 9.59
C LEU A 615 -36.11 119.42 9.59
N ARG A 616 -37.14 119.16 10.41
CA ARG A 616 -38.29 120.07 10.62
C ARG A 616 -37.99 121.22 11.60
N GLY A 617 -36.76 121.35 12.11
CA GLY A 617 -36.34 122.41 13.03
C GLY A 617 -36.90 122.30 14.46
N VAL A 618 -37.44 121.12 14.82
CA VAL A 618 -38.11 120.87 16.11
C VAL A 618 -37.14 120.31 17.17
N ALA A 619 -35.99 119.78 16.76
CA ALA A 619 -34.93 119.30 17.65
C ALA A 619 -33.61 120.05 17.39
N SER A 620 -32.86 120.36 18.45
CA SER A 620 -31.61 121.15 18.38
C SER A 620 -30.35 120.32 18.06
N SER A 621 -30.41 118.99 18.13
CA SER A 621 -29.34 118.12 17.66
C SER A 621 -29.86 116.71 17.35
N VAL A 622 -29.27 116.09 16.31
CA VAL A 622 -29.28 114.63 16.16
C VAL A 622 -28.08 114.13 16.96
N THR A 623 -28.28 113.15 17.85
CA THR A 623 -27.19 112.47 18.57
C THR A 623 -26.01 112.15 17.63
N ASP A 624 -24.77 112.46 18.05
CA ASP A 624 -23.45 112.53 17.35
C ASP A 624 -23.05 111.41 16.34
N LYS A 625 -23.98 110.96 15.51
CA LYS A 625 -23.68 110.15 14.34
C LYS A 625 -24.10 110.97 13.13
N PRO A 626 -23.16 111.34 12.25
CA PRO A 626 -23.49 112.10 11.04
C PRO A 626 -24.56 111.32 10.28
N ASP A 627 -25.64 112.01 9.89
CA ASP A 627 -26.63 111.43 9.00
C ASP A 627 -25.89 110.95 7.74
N PRO A 628 -25.85 109.64 7.44
CA PRO A 628 -25.15 109.14 6.27
C PRO A 628 -25.77 109.64 4.94
N HIS A 629 -26.92 110.32 5.00
CA HIS A 629 -27.57 111.01 3.89
C HIS A 629 -27.18 112.50 3.77
N ALA A 630 -26.36 113.04 4.68
CA ALA A 630 -25.94 114.44 4.65
C ALA A 630 -25.31 114.80 3.29
N GLY A 631 -25.94 115.72 2.57
CA GLY A 631 -25.52 116.17 1.23
C GLY A 631 -26.17 115.45 0.04
N ARG A 632 -27.12 114.54 0.26
CA ARG A 632 -27.96 113.98 -0.81
C ARG A 632 -29.24 114.80 -0.97
N VAL A 633 -29.56 115.19 -2.21
CA VAL A 633 -30.68 116.11 -2.52
C VAL A 633 -32.05 115.38 -2.58
N ALA A 634 -32.03 114.05 -2.57
CA ALA A 634 -33.18 113.17 -2.32
C ALA A 634 -32.65 111.77 -1.96
N CYS A 635 -33.51 110.92 -1.39
CA CYS A 635 -33.25 109.48 -1.29
C CYS A 635 -33.15 108.84 -2.68
#